data_AF-A0A954MYL8-F1
#
_entry.id   AF-A0A954MYL8-F1
#
_cell.length_a   1.000
_cell.length_b   1.000
_cell.length_c   1.000
_cell.angle_alpha   90.00
_cell.angle_beta   90.00
_cell.angle_gamma   90.00
#
_symmetry.space_group_name_H-M   'P 1'
#
loop_
_entity.id
_entity.type
_entity.pdbx_description
1 polymer ?
#
loop_
_entity_poly.entity_id
_entity_poly.type
_entity_poly.pdbx_seq_one_letter_code
_entity_poly.pdbx_strand_id
1 'polypeptide(L)'
;SAIQQQIASMPHVFNTVPDSYFRIKADIEQKARREDFLETEDFDGICLKHGLQDPQERKNLLRFLHDLGSVLNFDDPADPYKLRDTKILNPEWVTSAVYRIINNPQLRKQREGELEFAQLSRILDDDRRYPPDKHQYILEIMRKFELCFEFPNSNGQRFLIPELLPVREPDLDWHESDLLRFEYHYDVLPGGLICRLIVRNAKYLGTPPVYWLTGAVFHIGQNRVLVRADLNRQRIVVQVADKPATRSSSMQVIHEDLEHIHSTIPSLSVKRKVPLPDEPKILVDYDHLLKLQELGIDRFLPEGANRQYELSQLLSGTRSTAENNPQTLYIRKLILKNIRCFGDLEIDFGTPAGFRPFTMLLGDNGAGKTTVLRALALAFCDDTGASSLVARLPGEILLSGTDEGSITLICAEARPNGQSWEIRTILKRKKLNTIDLTKFFPVDFPADRLFMCGYGALRRSFGDRSFQSYSIADSVRTLFDYSAFLQNPELVFRRIESAGYSLQELCKKLALLLQLEPSAVRISGSGISIDGPWGKFAPVGALGDGYQATLAWLADLFGWALFYDSRFFESPLSGVVLVDEIEKHLHPRWQRQIIKSLREQFPNIQFIVSSHSPICAGGISDLEEGEGLLYHFPSDLDKPISSIAPPAGWRYDQIITSSAFGLTSARDVTTEEIQTRLRELYEKHGDQVRKTEEFREIMELLESRSVTVAQDEEDRLNRLKLAKELAEVKQLLGRQAQ
;
A
#
# COMPACT_ATOMS: atom_id res chain seq x y z
N SER A 1 -44.71 22.54 11.85
CA SER A 1 -44.13 21.79 12.99
C SER A 1 -42.62 21.74 12.86
N ALA A 2 -41.86 21.46 13.93
CA ALA A 2 -40.39 21.31 13.85
C ALA A 2 -39.96 20.26 12.80
N ILE A 3 -40.79 19.23 12.58
CA ILE A 3 -40.62 18.22 11.53
C ILE A 3 -40.69 18.85 10.12
N GLN A 4 -41.66 19.73 9.84
CA GLN A 4 -41.75 20.41 8.54
C GLN A 4 -40.56 21.34 8.27
N GLN A 5 -40.05 22.03 9.30
CA GLN A 5 -38.86 22.87 9.16
C GLN A 5 -37.61 22.03 8.87
N GLN A 6 -37.48 20.85 9.48
CA GLN A 6 -36.38 19.93 9.19
C GLN A 6 -36.46 19.30 7.80
N ILE A 7 -37.66 18.88 7.36
CA ILE A 7 -37.88 18.38 6.00
C ILE A 7 -37.51 19.45 4.97
N ALA A 8 -37.82 20.73 5.22
CA ALA A 8 -37.45 21.83 4.34
C ALA A 8 -35.94 22.13 4.31
N SER A 9 -35.16 21.75 5.32
CA SER A 9 -33.70 21.91 5.37
C SER A 9 -32.91 20.72 4.84
N MET A 10 -33.57 19.62 4.49
CA MET A 10 -32.93 18.41 3.96
C MET A 10 -32.59 18.56 2.46
N PRO A 11 -31.31 18.49 2.05
CA PRO A 11 -30.89 18.76 0.66
C PRO A 11 -31.55 17.85 -0.40
N HIS A 12 -31.85 16.62 -0.01
CA HIS A 12 -32.39 15.56 -0.87
C HIS A 12 -33.90 15.66 -1.12
N VAL A 13 -34.63 16.48 -0.35
CA VAL A 13 -36.09 16.67 -0.51
C VAL A 13 -36.41 17.43 -1.81
N PHE A 14 -35.45 18.18 -2.35
CA PHE A 14 -35.58 18.92 -3.61
C PHE A 14 -34.96 18.21 -4.82
N ASN A 15 -34.45 17.00 -4.65
CA ASN A 15 -33.91 16.23 -5.78
C ASN A 15 -35.07 15.86 -6.72
N THR A 16 -34.98 16.28 -7.97
CA THR A 16 -35.95 15.93 -9.00
C THR A 16 -35.76 14.47 -9.40
N VAL A 17 -36.69 13.60 -8.98
CA VAL A 17 -36.73 12.19 -9.37
C VAL A 17 -37.85 12.01 -10.41
N PRO A 18 -37.67 11.19 -11.46
CA PRO A 18 -38.73 10.93 -12.45
C PRO A 18 -40.01 10.40 -11.79
N ASP A 19 -41.18 10.88 -12.24
CA ASP A 19 -42.49 10.40 -11.76
C ASP A 19 -42.66 8.88 -11.90
N SER A 20 -42.00 8.28 -12.90
CA SER A 20 -42.00 6.83 -13.11
C SER A 20 -41.41 6.07 -11.91
N TYR A 21 -40.41 6.62 -11.21
CA TYR A 21 -39.77 5.99 -10.05
C TYR A 21 -40.74 5.90 -8.88
N PHE A 22 -41.54 6.95 -8.64
CA PHE A 22 -42.57 6.94 -7.59
C PHE A 22 -43.68 5.93 -7.86
N ARG A 23 -44.10 5.80 -9.12
CA ARG A 23 -45.11 4.81 -9.52
C ARG A 23 -44.59 3.38 -9.39
N ILE A 24 -43.33 3.14 -9.79
CA ILE A 24 -42.68 1.84 -9.60
C ILE A 24 -42.53 1.51 -8.12
N LYS A 25 -42.09 2.47 -7.29
CA LYS A 25 -42.02 2.31 -5.82
C LYS A 25 -43.37 1.90 -5.23
N ALA A 26 -44.45 2.57 -5.61
CA ALA A 26 -45.80 2.25 -5.12
C ALA A 26 -46.26 0.85 -5.54
N ASP A 27 -46.04 0.45 -6.80
CA ASP A 27 -46.37 -0.89 -7.30
C ASP A 27 -45.56 -1.98 -6.56
N ILE A 28 -44.27 -1.72 -6.30
CA ILE A 28 -43.39 -2.62 -5.54
C ILE A 28 -43.83 -2.74 -4.08
N GLU A 29 -44.11 -1.64 -3.39
CA GLU A 29 -44.60 -1.65 -2.00
C GLU A 29 -45.95 -2.38 -1.88
N GLN A 30 -46.84 -2.23 -2.87
CA GLN A 30 -48.11 -2.93 -2.90
C GLN A 30 -47.92 -4.44 -3.09
N LYS A 31 -46.97 -4.86 -3.94
CA LYS A 31 -46.64 -6.27 -4.17
C LYS A 31 -45.90 -6.88 -2.97
N ALA A 32 -44.99 -6.13 -2.35
CA ALA A 32 -44.24 -6.52 -1.14
C ALA A 32 -45.13 -6.80 0.08
N ARG A 33 -46.35 -6.23 0.13
CA ARG A 33 -47.36 -6.55 1.17
C ARG A 33 -47.96 -7.94 1.03
N ARG A 34 -47.80 -8.60 -0.13
CA ARG A 34 -48.36 -9.92 -0.42
C ARG A 34 -47.28 -10.98 -0.58
N GLU A 35 -46.12 -10.58 -1.09
CA GLU A 35 -44.97 -11.44 -1.37
C GLU A 35 -43.73 -10.86 -0.68
N ASP A 36 -43.11 -11.63 0.21
CA ASP A 36 -41.93 -11.18 0.94
C ASP A 36 -40.63 -11.21 0.09
N PHE A 37 -40.71 -11.82 -1.11
CA PHE A 37 -39.61 -11.99 -2.06
C PHE A 37 -40.12 -11.71 -3.47
N LEU A 38 -39.33 -10.97 -4.25
CA LEU A 38 -39.59 -10.65 -5.65
C LEU A 38 -38.39 -11.11 -6.48
N GLU A 39 -38.65 -11.84 -7.56
CA GLU A 39 -37.60 -12.19 -8.53
C GLU A 39 -37.20 -10.94 -9.34
N THR A 40 -35.96 -10.89 -9.82
CA THR A 40 -35.49 -9.78 -10.68
C THR A 40 -36.36 -9.61 -11.93
N GLU A 41 -36.86 -10.71 -12.49
CA GLU A 41 -37.75 -10.71 -13.66
C GLU A 41 -39.08 -9.98 -13.39
N ASP A 42 -39.63 -10.13 -12.19
CA ASP A 42 -40.84 -9.43 -11.76
C ASP A 42 -40.60 -7.92 -11.64
N PHE A 43 -39.46 -7.52 -11.08
CA PHE A 43 -39.07 -6.12 -10.98
C PHE A 43 -38.83 -5.49 -12.34
N ASP A 44 -38.14 -6.21 -13.23
CA ASP A 44 -37.94 -5.78 -14.61
C ASP A 44 -39.27 -5.61 -15.34
N GLY A 45 -40.22 -6.53 -15.16
CA GLY A 45 -41.58 -6.41 -15.70
C GLY A 45 -42.31 -5.16 -15.21
N ILE A 46 -42.20 -4.82 -13.92
CA ILE A 46 -42.79 -3.60 -13.34
C ILE A 46 -42.11 -2.35 -13.93
N CYS A 47 -40.79 -2.35 -14.08
CA CYS A 47 -40.05 -1.23 -14.67
C CYS A 47 -40.44 -1.01 -16.15
N LEU A 48 -40.52 -2.08 -16.93
CA LEU A 48 -40.91 -2.03 -18.34
C LEU A 48 -42.34 -1.50 -18.52
N LYS A 49 -43.27 -1.88 -17.64
CA LYS A 49 -44.66 -1.38 -17.63
C LYS A 49 -44.74 0.14 -17.45
N HIS A 50 -43.82 0.73 -16.68
CA HIS A 50 -43.75 2.17 -16.43
C HIS A 50 -42.79 2.91 -17.38
N GLY A 51 -42.35 2.27 -18.47
CA GLY A 51 -41.59 2.88 -19.55
C GLY A 51 -40.07 2.90 -19.37
N LEU A 52 -39.52 2.20 -18.36
CA LEU A 52 -38.08 2.07 -18.13
C LEU A 52 -37.51 0.87 -18.88
N GLN A 53 -36.97 1.12 -20.07
CA GLN A 53 -36.40 0.07 -20.92
C GLN A 53 -34.89 -0.13 -20.71
N ASP A 54 -34.15 0.91 -20.35
CA ASP A 54 -32.71 0.83 -20.13
C ASP A 54 -32.37 -0.09 -18.94
N PRO A 55 -31.61 -1.18 -19.15
CA PRO A 55 -31.12 -2.04 -18.07
C PRO A 55 -30.29 -1.29 -17.01
N GLN A 56 -29.52 -0.28 -17.40
CA GLN A 56 -28.65 0.43 -16.47
C GLN A 56 -29.45 1.34 -15.53
N GLU A 57 -30.45 2.05 -16.06
CA GLU A 57 -31.39 2.83 -15.25
C GLU A 57 -32.19 1.97 -14.28
N ARG A 58 -32.61 0.77 -14.69
CA ARG A 58 -33.30 -0.19 -13.78
C ARG A 58 -32.40 -0.61 -12.62
N LYS A 59 -31.12 -0.88 -12.88
CA LYS A 59 -30.14 -1.21 -11.84
C LYS A 59 -29.90 -0.03 -10.89
N ASN A 60 -29.83 1.20 -11.40
CA ASN A 60 -29.70 2.41 -10.60
C ASN A 60 -30.94 2.66 -9.73
N LEU A 61 -32.14 2.48 -10.27
CA LEU A 61 -33.39 2.57 -9.52
C LEU A 61 -33.44 1.54 -8.40
N LEU A 62 -33.03 0.30 -8.67
CA LEU A 62 -33.04 -0.75 -7.65
C LEU A 62 -32.09 -0.44 -6.48
N ARG A 63 -30.90 0.11 -6.77
CA ARG A 63 -29.98 0.63 -5.74
C ARG A 63 -30.59 1.80 -4.97
N PHE A 64 -31.21 2.75 -5.68
CA PHE A 64 -31.88 3.88 -5.04
C PHE A 64 -33.02 3.45 -4.09
N LEU A 65 -33.84 2.46 -4.47
CA LEU A 65 -34.88 1.90 -3.61
C LEU A 65 -34.31 1.11 -2.43
N HIS A 66 -33.13 0.50 -2.60
CA HIS A 66 -32.37 -0.12 -1.52
C HIS A 66 -31.89 0.90 -0.49
N ASP A 67 -31.29 2.00 -0.95
CA ASP A 67 -30.77 3.07 -0.09
C ASP A 67 -31.90 3.80 0.65
N LEU A 68 -33.08 3.92 0.03
CA LEU A 68 -34.28 4.43 0.67
C LEU A 68 -34.90 3.48 1.70
N GLY A 69 -34.40 2.24 1.80
CA GLY A 69 -34.95 1.20 2.67
C GLY A 69 -36.34 0.72 2.26
N SER A 70 -36.76 0.99 1.01
CA SER A 70 -38.07 0.56 0.49
C SER A 70 -38.06 -0.91 0.07
N VAL A 71 -36.90 -1.39 -0.38
CA VAL A 71 -36.62 -2.82 -0.64
C VAL A 71 -35.21 -3.16 -0.17
N LEU A 72 -34.90 -4.43 0.02
CA LEU A 72 -33.52 -4.88 0.22
C LEU A 72 -33.06 -5.68 -1.00
N ASN A 73 -31.94 -5.28 -1.59
CA ASN A 73 -31.30 -6.03 -2.68
C ASN A 73 -29.79 -6.02 -2.48
N PHE A 74 -29.17 -7.20 -2.51
CA PHE A 74 -27.75 -7.40 -2.25
C PHE A 74 -27.05 -7.97 -3.50
N ASP A 75 -27.10 -7.20 -4.61
CA ASP A 75 -26.46 -7.50 -5.90
C ASP A 75 -25.03 -6.90 -5.99
N ASP A 76 -24.25 -7.03 -4.92
CA ASP A 76 -22.85 -6.56 -4.92
C ASP A 76 -21.88 -7.72 -5.20
N PRO A 77 -21.18 -7.72 -6.35
CA PRO A 77 -20.17 -8.74 -6.69
C PRO A 77 -18.91 -8.68 -5.81
N ALA A 78 -18.77 -7.69 -4.92
CA ALA A 78 -17.73 -7.64 -3.90
C ALA A 78 -18.22 -8.11 -2.51
N ASP A 79 -19.51 -8.44 -2.35
CA ASP A 79 -20.06 -8.90 -1.09
C ASP A 79 -19.48 -10.29 -0.71
N PRO A 80 -18.77 -10.42 0.43
CA PRO A 80 -18.25 -11.71 0.89
C PRO A 80 -19.36 -12.66 1.35
N TYR A 81 -20.56 -12.14 1.63
CA TYR A 81 -21.73 -12.91 2.01
C TYR A 81 -22.43 -13.44 0.76
N LYS A 82 -22.82 -14.73 0.74
CA LYS A 82 -23.45 -15.40 -0.42
C LYS A 82 -24.91 -14.96 -0.66
N LEU A 83 -25.16 -13.65 -0.68
CA LEU A 83 -26.49 -13.03 -0.78
C LEU A 83 -26.98 -12.86 -2.23
N ARG A 84 -26.21 -13.37 -3.21
CA ARG A 84 -26.40 -13.15 -4.66
C ARG A 84 -27.55 -13.92 -5.31
N ASP A 85 -28.29 -14.73 -4.56
CA ASP A 85 -29.50 -15.36 -5.07
C ASP A 85 -30.53 -14.25 -5.32
N THR A 86 -30.55 -13.78 -6.57
CA THR A 86 -31.28 -12.70 -7.26
C THR A 86 -32.71 -12.39 -6.78
N LYS A 87 -32.88 -11.94 -5.53
CA LYS A 87 -34.20 -11.61 -4.97
C LYS A 87 -34.21 -10.27 -4.28
N ILE A 88 -35.24 -9.50 -4.60
CA ILE A 88 -35.60 -8.26 -3.92
C ILE A 88 -36.48 -8.63 -2.74
N LEU A 89 -36.12 -8.14 -1.55
CA LEU A 89 -36.74 -8.56 -0.30
C LEU A 89 -37.56 -7.44 0.32
N ASN A 90 -38.63 -7.85 0.99
CA ASN A 90 -39.39 -6.99 1.88
C ASN A 90 -38.56 -6.68 3.16
N PRO A 91 -38.24 -5.41 3.45
CA PRO A 91 -37.52 -5.04 4.67
C PRO A 91 -38.24 -5.47 5.96
N GLU A 92 -39.59 -5.47 5.97
CA GLU A 92 -40.39 -5.88 7.12
C GLU A 92 -40.21 -7.38 7.44
N TRP A 93 -40.04 -8.21 6.41
CA TRP A 93 -39.81 -9.64 6.56
C TRP A 93 -38.48 -9.93 7.24
N VAL A 94 -37.41 -9.26 6.78
CA VAL A 94 -36.05 -9.39 7.35
C VAL A 94 -36.04 -8.89 8.79
N THR A 95 -36.53 -7.68 9.03
CA THR A 95 -36.51 -7.06 10.37
C THR A 95 -37.33 -7.87 11.38
N SER A 96 -38.49 -8.42 10.97
CA SER A 96 -39.30 -9.32 11.80
C SER A 96 -38.55 -10.61 12.15
N ALA A 97 -37.79 -11.19 11.22
CA ALA A 97 -36.99 -12.40 11.47
C ALA A 97 -35.89 -12.12 12.50
N VAL A 98 -35.10 -11.07 12.25
CA VAL A 98 -34.00 -10.64 13.13
C VAL A 98 -34.55 -10.32 14.52
N TYR A 99 -35.67 -9.61 14.61
CA TYR A 99 -36.34 -9.32 15.89
C TYR A 99 -36.75 -10.59 16.64
N ARG A 100 -37.33 -11.59 15.95
CA ARG A 100 -37.69 -12.88 16.57
C ARG A 100 -36.47 -13.63 17.10
N ILE A 101 -35.34 -13.59 16.38
CA ILE A 101 -34.10 -14.24 16.79
C ILE A 101 -33.51 -13.53 18.02
N ILE A 102 -33.31 -12.20 17.95
CA ILE A 102 -32.69 -11.41 19.02
C ILE A 102 -33.55 -11.39 20.29
N ASN A 103 -34.88 -11.47 20.18
CA ASN A 103 -35.76 -11.49 21.36
C ASN A 103 -36.14 -12.91 21.83
N ASN A 104 -35.49 -13.95 21.31
CA ASN A 104 -35.82 -15.31 21.70
C ASN A 104 -35.40 -15.59 23.17
N PRO A 105 -36.34 -15.93 24.06
CA PRO A 105 -36.05 -16.10 25.48
C PRO A 105 -35.17 -17.33 25.77
N GLN A 106 -35.19 -18.34 24.89
CA GLN A 106 -34.41 -19.57 25.06
C GLN A 106 -32.92 -19.32 24.77
N LEU A 107 -32.61 -18.60 23.68
CA LEU A 107 -31.25 -18.18 23.37
C LEU A 107 -30.67 -17.30 24.49
N ARG A 108 -31.47 -16.38 25.02
CA ARG A 108 -31.04 -15.45 26.07
C ARG A 108 -30.80 -16.10 27.43
N LYS A 109 -31.66 -17.05 27.85
CA LYS A 109 -31.62 -17.63 29.20
C LYS A 109 -30.82 -18.94 29.30
N GLN A 110 -30.74 -19.71 28.23
CA GLN A 110 -30.17 -21.08 28.29
C GLN A 110 -28.85 -21.22 27.54
N ARG A 111 -28.53 -20.30 26.61
CA ARG A 111 -27.38 -20.42 25.71
C ARG A 111 -26.53 -19.15 25.61
N GLU A 112 -26.85 -18.12 26.38
CA GLU A 112 -26.09 -16.86 26.44
C GLU A 112 -25.78 -16.27 25.06
N GLY A 113 -26.72 -16.38 24.11
CA GLY A 113 -26.56 -15.86 22.75
C GLY A 113 -25.94 -16.81 21.74
N GLU A 114 -25.58 -18.05 22.11
CA GLU A 114 -25.19 -19.08 21.15
C GLU A 114 -26.40 -19.65 20.40
N LEU A 115 -26.35 -19.56 19.07
CA LEU A 115 -27.37 -20.03 18.14
C LEU A 115 -26.82 -21.18 17.27
N GLU A 116 -27.48 -22.33 17.31
CA GLU A 116 -27.25 -23.40 16.33
C GLU A 116 -28.16 -23.22 15.10
N PHE A 117 -27.64 -23.50 13.90
CA PHE A 117 -28.40 -23.37 12.65
C PHE A 117 -29.72 -24.15 12.67
N ALA A 118 -29.71 -25.37 13.21
CA ALA A 118 -30.90 -26.22 13.33
C ALA A 118 -32.01 -25.64 14.22
N GLN A 119 -31.70 -24.67 15.08
CA GLN A 119 -32.69 -24.02 15.95
C GLN A 119 -33.48 -22.94 15.21
N LEU A 120 -32.98 -22.41 14.09
CA LEU A 120 -33.67 -21.37 13.32
C LEU A 120 -35.06 -21.80 12.88
N SER A 121 -35.24 -23.05 12.47
CA SER A 121 -36.55 -23.57 12.08
C SER A 121 -37.57 -23.56 13.22
N ARG A 122 -37.13 -23.68 14.48
CA ARG A 122 -38.00 -23.58 15.67
C ARG A 122 -38.22 -22.14 16.14
N ILE A 123 -37.25 -21.26 15.90
CA ILE A 123 -37.30 -19.85 16.32
C ILE A 123 -38.16 -19.03 15.36
N LEU A 124 -38.04 -19.32 14.06
CA LEU A 124 -38.78 -18.68 12.98
C LEU A 124 -40.05 -19.46 12.60
N ASP A 125 -40.50 -20.39 13.46
CA ASP A 125 -41.55 -21.40 13.24
C ASP A 125 -42.91 -20.75 12.92
N ASP A 126 -43.05 -20.40 11.65
CA ASP A 126 -44.21 -19.84 10.99
C ASP A 126 -44.14 -20.42 9.58
N ASP A 127 -44.59 -21.68 9.45
CA ASP A 127 -44.42 -22.62 8.32
C ASP A 127 -44.78 -22.09 6.92
N ARG A 128 -45.26 -20.84 6.82
CA ARG A 128 -45.59 -20.17 5.55
C ARG A 128 -44.81 -18.89 5.28
N ARG A 129 -44.25 -18.23 6.29
CA ARG A 129 -43.56 -16.93 6.11
C ARG A 129 -42.05 -17.07 6.01
N TYR A 130 -41.43 -17.99 6.74
CA TYR A 130 -39.96 -18.16 6.81
C TYR A 130 -39.51 -19.55 6.36
N PRO A 131 -39.45 -19.82 5.04
CA PRO A 131 -39.13 -21.16 4.54
C PRO A 131 -37.66 -21.55 4.84
N PRO A 132 -37.35 -22.85 5.05
CA PRO A 132 -36.03 -23.30 5.47
C PRO A 132 -34.87 -22.94 4.53
N ASP A 133 -35.13 -22.84 3.23
CA ASP A 133 -34.14 -22.43 2.22
C ASP A 133 -33.69 -20.96 2.39
N LYS A 134 -34.42 -20.16 3.18
CA LYS A 134 -34.11 -18.75 3.46
C LYS A 134 -33.46 -18.51 4.82
N HIS A 135 -33.33 -19.53 5.68
CA HIS A 135 -32.72 -19.39 7.01
C HIS A 135 -31.24 -18.99 6.91
N GLN A 136 -30.49 -19.57 5.96
CA GLN A 136 -29.09 -19.16 5.70
C GLN A 136 -29.02 -17.69 5.31
N TYR A 137 -29.95 -17.22 4.47
CA TYR A 137 -29.95 -15.84 3.99
C TYR A 137 -30.15 -14.83 5.13
N ILE A 138 -31.05 -15.14 6.08
CA ILE A 138 -31.27 -14.30 7.27
C ILE A 138 -30.00 -14.21 8.12
N LEU A 139 -29.28 -15.31 8.30
CA LEU A 139 -28.00 -15.29 9.02
C LEU A 139 -26.93 -14.47 8.31
N GLU A 140 -26.80 -14.61 6.99
CA GLU A 140 -25.83 -13.82 6.23
C GLU A 140 -26.17 -12.31 6.28
N ILE A 141 -27.45 -11.94 6.27
CA ILE A 141 -27.89 -10.57 6.56
C ILE A 141 -27.43 -10.14 7.95
N MET A 142 -27.70 -10.94 8.99
CA MET A 142 -27.30 -10.60 10.36
C MET A 142 -25.79 -10.39 10.50
N ARG A 143 -24.98 -11.19 9.79
CA ARG A 143 -23.52 -11.01 9.73
C ARG A 143 -23.13 -9.72 9.00
N LYS A 144 -23.78 -9.44 7.87
CA LYS A 144 -23.56 -8.21 7.09
C LYS A 144 -23.84 -6.94 7.90
N PHE A 145 -24.87 -6.97 8.76
CA PHE A 145 -25.21 -5.87 9.66
C PHE A 145 -24.46 -5.92 11.01
N GLU A 146 -23.42 -6.75 11.13
CA GLU A 146 -22.58 -6.87 12.34
C GLU A 146 -23.39 -7.25 13.61
N LEU A 147 -24.45 -8.04 13.46
CA LEU A 147 -25.32 -8.49 14.56
C LEU A 147 -24.91 -9.86 15.13
N CYS A 148 -24.21 -10.68 14.33
CA CYS A 148 -23.71 -11.99 14.75
C CYS A 148 -22.42 -12.36 14.02
N PHE A 149 -21.69 -13.33 14.57
CA PHE A 149 -20.56 -13.97 13.89
C PHE A 149 -20.59 -15.49 14.05
N GLU A 150 -19.95 -16.18 13.12
CA GLU A 150 -19.81 -17.64 13.13
C GLU A 150 -18.63 -18.07 14.02
N PHE A 151 -18.81 -19.10 14.85
CA PHE A 151 -17.70 -19.64 15.62
C PHE A 151 -16.64 -20.27 14.70
N PRO A 152 -15.34 -20.10 15.01
CA PRO A 152 -14.26 -20.77 14.27
C PRO A 152 -14.47 -22.29 14.26
N ASN A 153 -14.26 -22.92 13.10
CA ASN A 153 -14.40 -24.37 12.86
C ASN A 153 -15.82 -24.93 13.03
N SER A 154 -16.86 -24.10 12.98
CA SER A 154 -18.25 -24.58 13.10
C SER A 154 -18.92 -24.94 11.76
N ASN A 155 -18.28 -24.67 10.61
CA ASN A 155 -18.81 -24.95 9.26
C ASN A 155 -20.26 -24.48 9.05
N GLY A 156 -20.58 -23.28 9.53
CA GLY A 156 -21.90 -22.66 9.41
C GLY A 156 -22.95 -23.21 10.36
N GLN A 157 -22.56 -23.97 11.40
CA GLN A 157 -23.51 -24.60 12.33
C GLN A 157 -23.74 -23.81 13.61
N ARG A 158 -22.76 -23.00 14.06
CA ARG A 158 -22.83 -22.28 15.34
C ARG A 158 -22.48 -20.80 15.17
N PHE A 159 -23.34 -19.94 15.70
CA PHE A 159 -23.22 -18.50 15.67
C PHE A 159 -23.33 -17.92 17.08
N LEU A 160 -22.71 -16.76 17.29
CA LEU A 160 -22.89 -15.97 18.50
C LEU A 160 -23.60 -14.66 18.15
N ILE A 161 -24.62 -14.31 18.95
CA ILE A 161 -25.33 -13.03 18.89
C ILE A 161 -24.94 -12.22 20.13
N PRO A 162 -24.02 -11.23 20.01
CA PRO A 162 -23.49 -10.52 21.17
C PRO A 162 -24.54 -9.74 21.99
N GLU A 163 -25.65 -9.30 21.38
CA GLU A 163 -26.73 -8.60 22.10
C GLU A 163 -27.43 -9.46 23.15
N LEU A 164 -27.30 -10.78 23.06
CA LEU A 164 -27.88 -11.74 23.98
C LEU A 164 -26.93 -12.16 25.12
N LEU A 165 -25.72 -11.61 25.13
CA LEU A 165 -24.72 -11.89 26.16
C LEU A 165 -25.17 -11.42 27.55
N PRO A 166 -24.68 -12.06 28.63
CA PRO A 166 -24.92 -11.58 29.97
C PRO A 166 -24.32 -10.18 30.17
N VAL A 167 -24.98 -9.36 30.98
CA VAL A 167 -24.44 -8.04 31.38
C VAL A 167 -23.30 -8.19 32.39
N ARG A 168 -23.28 -9.31 33.13
CA ARG A 168 -22.31 -9.56 34.19
C ARG A 168 -20.93 -9.80 33.58
N GLU A 169 -19.98 -8.99 34.01
CA GLU A 169 -18.57 -9.18 33.70
C GLU A 169 -18.03 -10.47 34.35
N PRO A 170 -17.31 -11.32 33.60
CA PRO A 170 -16.65 -12.51 34.15
C PRO A 170 -15.45 -12.14 35.03
N ASP A 171 -15.00 -13.06 35.88
CA ASP A 171 -13.78 -12.84 36.67
C ASP A 171 -12.56 -12.85 35.74
N LEU A 172 -11.91 -11.69 35.60
CA LEU A 172 -10.75 -11.50 34.71
C LEU A 172 -9.44 -11.59 35.50
N ASP A 173 -8.49 -12.39 35.01
CA ASP A 173 -7.10 -12.35 35.46
C ASP A 173 -6.37 -11.15 34.80
N TRP A 174 -6.66 -9.96 35.34
CA TRP A 174 -6.21 -8.67 34.80
C TRP A 174 -5.52 -7.83 35.86
N HIS A 175 -4.20 -7.67 35.75
CA HIS A 175 -3.43 -6.83 36.66
C HIS A 175 -3.48 -5.37 36.21
N GLU A 176 -3.81 -4.47 37.14
CA GLU A 176 -3.97 -3.04 36.86
C GLU A 176 -2.65 -2.24 36.77
N SER A 177 -1.52 -2.87 37.08
CA SER A 177 -0.20 -2.23 37.09
C SER A 177 0.41 -2.16 35.69
N ASP A 178 0.86 -0.97 35.28
CA ASP A 178 1.51 -0.71 33.98
C ASP A 178 0.67 -1.13 32.76
N LEU A 179 -0.46 -0.44 32.58
CA LEU A 179 -1.35 -0.64 31.44
C LEU A 179 -1.37 0.61 30.57
N LEU A 180 -1.41 0.40 29.26
CA LEU A 180 -1.86 1.45 28.36
C LEU A 180 -3.38 1.59 28.49
N ARG A 181 -3.88 2.80 28.73
CA ARG A 181 -5.32 3.07 28.88
C ARG A 181 -5.76 4.21 27.96
N PHE A 182 -6.94 4.08 27.38
CA PHE A 182 -7.58 5.11 26.56
C PHE A 182 -9.09 5.12 26.80
N GLU A 183 -9.70 6.30 26.82
CA GLU A 183 -11.14 6.43 27.06
C GLU A 183 -11.85 7.20 25.95
N TYR A 184 -13.00 6.70 25.53
CA TYR A 184 -13.95 7.38 24.65
C TYR A 184 -15.15 7.80 25.48
N HIS A 185 -15.47 9.09 25.49
CA HIS A 185 -16.59 9.67 26.22
C HIS A 185 -17.66 10.10 25.23
N TYR A 186 -18.91 9.74 25.51
CA TYR A 186 -20.06 9.98 24.64
C TYR A 186 -21.08 10.85 25.35
N ASP A 187 -21.81 11.67 24.60
CA ASP A 187 -22.99 12.35 25.13
C ASP A 187 -24.16 11.36 25.32
N VAL A 188 -24.23 10.34 24.46
CA VAL A 188 -25.10 9.17 24.59
C VAL A 188 -24.37 7.97 23.98
N LEU A 189 -24.03 6.97 24.81
CA LEU A 189 -23.36 5.75 24.35
C LEU A 189 -24.37 4.79 23.68
N PRO A 190 -24.23 4.46 22.39
CA PRO A 190 -25.14 3.53 21.72
C PRO A 190 -24.97 2.09 22.24
N GLY A 191 -26.08 1.44 22.61
CA GLY A 191 -26.06 0.11 23.24
C GLY A 191 -25.44 -1.02 22.39
N GLY A 192 -25.53 -0.93 21.06
CA GLY A 192 -25.01 -1.95 20.14
C GLY A 192 -23.53 -1.80 19.77
N LEU A 193 -22.84 -0.76 20.26
CA LEU A 193 -21.48 -0.42 19.80
C LEU A 193 -20.47 -1.51 20.17
N ILE A 194 -20.48 -1.98 21.42
CA ILE A 194 -19.60 -3.08 21.86
C ILE A 194 -19.92 -4.38 21.14
N CYS A 195 -21.20 -4.66 20.88
CA CYS A 195 -21.62 -5.85 20.16
C CYS A 195 -21.02 -5.87 18.74
N ARG A 196 -21.11 -4.75 18.01
CA ARG A 196 -20.48 -4.59 16.69
C ARG A 196 -18.97 -4.74 16.75
N LEU A 197 -18.34 -4.17 17.77
CA LEU A 197 -16.88 -4.31 17.98
C LEU A 197 -16.48 -5.78 18.18
N ILE A 198 -17.23 -6.53 18.98
CA ILE A 198 -17.00 -7.97 19.21
C ILE A 198 -17.15 -8.75 17.90
N VAL A 199 -18.21 -8.51 17.12
CA VAL A 199 -18.43 -9.18 15.82
C VAL A 199 -17.25 -8.93 14.88
N ARG A 200 -16.81 -7.68 14.77
CA ARG A 200 -15.74 -7.26 13.86
C ARG A 200 -14.37 -7.82 14.26
N ASN A 201 -14.13 -7.93 15.57
CA ASN A 201 -12.88 -8.44 16.14
C ASN A 201 -12.95 -9.91 16.59
N ALA A 202 -13.93 -10.67 16.12
CA ALA A 202 -14.14 -12.06 16.54
C ALA A 202 -12.91 -12.97 16.32
N LYS A 203 -12.12 -12.70 15.28
CA LYS A 203 -10.86 -13.41 14.97
C LYS A 203 -9.75 -13.23 16.03
N TYR A 204 -9.85 -12.18 16.85
CA TYR A 204 -8.89 -11.90 17.92
C TYR A 204 -9.40 -12.36 19.30
N LEU A 205 -10.56 -13.02 19.38
CA LEU A 205 -11.01 -13.59 20.64
C LEU A 205 -10.08 -14.75 21.04
N GLY A 206 -9.77 -14.83 22.34
CA GLY A 206 -8.94 -15.90 22.89
C GLY A 206 -9.61 -17.27 22.81
N THR A 207 -8.86 -18.30 23.22
CA THR A 207 -9.37 -19.67 23.35
C THR A 207 -9.15 -20.14 24.79
N PRO A 208 -10.18 -20.19 25.65
CA PRO A 208 -11.59 -19.86 25.38
C PRO A 208 -11.83 -18.34 25.22
N PRO A 209 -12.90 -17.95 24.49
CA PRO A 209 -13.20 -16.54 24.28
C PRO A 209 -13.80 -15.91 25.55
N VAL A 210 -13.47 -14.65 25.81
CA VAL A 210 -13.94 -13.90 26.98
C VAL A 210 -14.65 -12.62 26.53
N TYR A 211 -15.97 -12.60 26.69
CA TYR A 211 -16.84 -11.50 26.31
C TYR A 211 -18.10 -11.46 27.18
N TRP A 212 -18.75 -10.31 27.22
CA TRP A 212 -20.04 -10.07 27.85
C TRP A 212 -20.70 -8.87 27.15
N LEU A 213 -21.93 -8.51 27.49
CA LEU A 213 -22.69 -7.49 26.76
C LEU A 213 -21.98 -6.13 26.67
N THR A 214 -21.22 -5.77 27.71
CA THR A 214 -20.54 -4.49 27.81
C THR A 214 -19.02 -4.58 27.68
N GLY A 215 -18.45 -5.71 27.27
CA GLY A 215 -17.01 -5.78 27.04
C GLY A 215 -16.48 -7.10 26.52
N ALA A 216 -15.22 -7.10 26.14
CA ALA A 216 -14.52 -8.28 25.65
C ALA A 216 -13.00 -8.15 25.83
N VAL A 217 -12.33 -9.30 25.82
CA VAL A 217 -10.87 -9.40 25.79
C VAL A 217 -10.43 -9.94 24.44
N PHE A 218 -9.60 -9.17 23.75
CA PHE A 218 -8.99 -9.51 22.47
C PHE A 218 -7.50 -9.82 22.64
N HIS A 219 -6.98 -10.73 21.85
CA HIS A 219 -5.56 -11.08 21.77
C HIS A 219 -5.01 -10.60 20.43
N ILE A 220 -4.34 -9.45 20.43
CA ILE A 220 -3.84 -8.78 19.23
C ILE A 220 -2.31 -8.76 19.29
N GLY A 221 -1.67 -9.60 18.46
CA GLY A 221 -0.23 -9.80 18.49
C GLY A 221 0.22 -10.48 19.78
N GLN A 222 1.08 -9.83 20.55
CA GLN A 222 1.59 -10.32 21.85
C GLN A 222 0.89 -9.68 23.06
N ASN A 223 -0.22 -8.96 22.84
CA ASN A 223 -0.91 -8.22 23.87
C ASN A 223 -2.37 -8.65 24.01
N ARG A 224 -2.84 -8.65 25.26
CA ARG A 224 -4.28 -8.66 25.56
C ARG A 224 -4.81 -7.23 25.57
N VAL A 225 -5.97 -7.04 24.95
CA VAL A 225 -6.71 -5.77 24.88
C VAL A 225 -8.09 -5.98 25.49
N LEU A 226 -8.34 -5.30 26.60
CA LEU A 226 -9.62 -5.28 27.29
C LEU A 226 -10.41 -4.04 26.87
N VAL A 227 -11.61 -4.24 26.34
CA VAL A 227 -12.55 -3.16 26.04
C VAL A 227 -13.76 -3.28 26.94
N ARG A 228 -14.10 -2.22 27.67
CA ARG A 228 -15.25 -2.17 28.58
C ARG A 228 -16.07 -0.90 28.37
N ALA A 229 -17.36 -1.04 28.16
CA ALA A 229 -18.34 0.03 28.20
C ALA A 229 -18.88 0.24 29.61
N ASP A 230 -18.84 1.48 30.07
CA ASP A 230 -19.49 1.96 31.28
C ASP A 230 -20.70 2.79 30.86
N LEU A 231 -21.87 2.15 30.85
CA LEU A 231 -23.13 2.76 30.44
C LEU A 231 -23.57 3.91 31.36
N ASN A 232 -23.21 3.85 32.64
CA ASN A 232 -23.56 4.90 33.62
C ASN A 232 -22.75 6.17 33.39
N ARG A 233 -21.47 6.02 33.02
CA ARG A 233 -20.58 7.15 32.69
C ARG A 233 -20.53 7.46 31.20
N GLN A 234 -21.34 6.78 30.38
CA GLN A 234 -21.40 6.90 28.93
C GLN A 234 -20.01 6.91 28.29
N ARG A 235 -19.18 5.93 28.65
CA ARG A 235 -17.80 5.86 28.15
C ARG A 235 -17.39 4.44 27.80
N ILE A 236 -16.40 4.32 26.92
CA ILE A 236 -15.69 3.07 26.64
C ILE A 236 -14.25 3.23 27.10
N VAL A 237 -13.77 2.27 27.87
CA VAL A 237 -12.39 2.19 28.35
C VAL A 237 -11.71 1.06 27.60
N VAL A 238 -10.60 1.37 26.95
CA VAL A 238 -9.71 0.40 26.30
C VAL A 238 -8.43 0.30 27.12
N GLN A 239 -8.02 -0.92 27.46
CA GLN A 239 -6.82 -1.19 28.23
C GLN A 239 -5.97 -2.23 27.50
N VAL A 240 -4.69 -1.96 27.29
CA VAL A 240 -3.75 -2.90 26.68
C VAL A 240 -2.71 -3.32 27.69
N ALA A 241 -2.58 -4.63 27.90
CA ALA A 241 -1.68 -5.26 28.83
C ALA A 241 -0.52 -5.97 28.11
N ASP A 242 0.32 -6.65 28.89
CA ASP A 242 1.44 -7.48 28.44
C ASP A 242 2.61 -6.65 27.87
N LYS A 243 3.01 -6.81 26.61
CA LYS A 243 4.28 -6.31 26.06
C LYS A 243 4.26 -4.80 25.72
N PRO A 244 4.97 -3.93 26.48
CA PRO A 244 4.94 -2.47 26.31
C PRO A 244 5.25 -2.00 24.88
N ALA A 245 6.27 -2.60 24.25
CA ALA A 245 6.76 -2.21 22.93
C ALA A 245 5.70 -2.33 21.81
N THR A 246 4.69 -3.19 21.97
CA THR A 246 3.66 -3.42 20.94
C THR A 246 2.28 -2.91 21.38
N ARG A 247 2.14 -2.29 22.56
CA ARG A 247 0.82 -1.88 23.10
C ARG A 247 0.11 -0.88 22.18
N SER A 248 0.86 0.09 21.62
CA SER A 248 0.29 1.11 20.73
C SER A 248 -0.22 0.51 19.42
N SER A 249 0.48 -0.47 18.84
CA SER A 249 0.01 -1.18 17.65
C SER A 249 -1.26 -2.00 17.91
N SER A 250 -1.34 -2.68 19.06
CA SER A 250 -2.56 -3.41 19.46
C SER A 250 -3.73 -2.46 19.75
N MET A 251 -3.45 -1.30 20.35
CA MET A 251 -4.43 -0.24 20.59
C MET A 251 -4.96 0.33 19.27
N GLN A 252 -4.08 0.53 18.29
CA GLN A 252 -4.43 1.11 16.99
C GLN A 252 -5.47 0.25 16.24
N VAL A 253 -5.36 -1.08 16.30
CA VAL A 253 -6.36 -1.98 15.68
C VAL A 253 -7.76 -1.75 16.25
N ILE A 254 -7.89 -1.69 17.59
CA ILE A 254 -9.18 -1.41 18.24
C ILE A 254 -9.64 0.02 17.98
N HIS A 255 -8.71 0.97 17.94
CA HIS A 255 -9.01 2.37 17.66
C HIS A 255 -9.62 2.53 16.26
N GLU A 256 -9.02 1.95 15.23
CA GLU A 256 -9.50 2.01 13.84
C GLU A 256 -10.90 1.40 13.70
N ASP A 257 -11.15 0.26 14.33
CA ASP A 257 -12.47 -0.37 14.29
C ASP A 257 -13.54 0.45 15.04
N LEU A 258 -13.18 1.07 16.17
CA LEU A 258 -14.08 1.97 16.89
C LEU A 258 -14.40 3.23 16.07
N GLU A 259 -13.40 3.86 15.46
CA GLU A 259 -13.59 5.04 14.60
C GLU A 259 -14.45 4.70 13.38
N HIS A 260 -14.25 3.52 12.77
CA HIS A 260 -15.13 3.04 11.70
C HIS A 260 -16.58 2.90 12.17
N ILE A 261 -16.82 2.27 13.32
CA ILE A 261 -18.17 2.15 13.89
C ILE A 261 -18.75 3.54 14.17
N HIS A 262 -17.96 4.48 14.71
CA HIS A 262 -18.42 5.86 14.95
C HIS A 262 -18.82 6.56 13.64
N SER A 263 -18.05 6.41 12.56
CA SER A 263 -18.37 7.02 11.27
C SER A 263 -19.69 6.52 10.66
N THR A 264 -20.13 5.31 11.04
CA THR A 264 -21.41 4.76 10.57
C THR A 264 -22.63 5.30 11.32
N ILE A 265 -22.42 6.05 12.42
CA ILE A 265 -23.50 6.59 13.27
C ILE A 265 -23.56 8.11 13.09
N PRO A 266 -24.56 8.64 12.35
CA PRO A 266 -24.68 10.07 12.10
C PRO A 266 -24.82 10.87 13.40
N SER A 267 -24.12 12.02 13.47
CA SER A 267 -24.19 12.97 14.60
C SER A 267 -23.71 12.43 15.95
N LEU A 268 -22.93 11.34 15.98
CA LEU A 268 -22.31 10.85 17.21
C LEU A 268 -21.16 11.79 17.63
N SER A 269 -21.28 12.35 18.83
CA SER A 269 -20.25 13.17 19.46
C SER A 269 -19.40 12.30 20.38
N VAL A 270 -18.10 12.22 20.09
CA VAL A 270 -17.13 11.38 20.82
C VAL A 270 -15.96 12.23 21.25
N LYS A 271 -15.65 12.25 22.54
CA LYS A 271 -14.47 12.90 23.10
C LYS A 271 -13.45 11.86 23.51
N ARG A 272 -12.25 11.97 22.97
CA ARG A 272 -11.15 11.04 23.20
C ARG A 272 -10.31 11.54 24.36
N LYS A 273 -9.99 10.67 25.32
CA LYS A 273 -9.24 11.06 26.52
C LYS A 273 -8.17 10.04 26.90
N VAL A 274 -7.04 10.55 27.40
CA VAL A 274 -5.91 9.76 27.90
C VAL A 274 -5.70 10.06 29.38
N PRO A 275 -5.64 9.05 30.27
CA PRO A 275 -5.30 9.25 31.67
C PRO A 275 -3.81 9.56 31.86
N LEU A 276 -3.46 10.33 32.90
CA LEU A 276 -2.06 10.55 33.26
C LEU A 276 -1.41 9.26 33.83
N PRO A 277 -0.14 8.97 33.51
CA PRO A 277 0.54 7.75 33.97
C PRO A 277 0.58 7.59 35.50
N ASP A 278 0.87 8.68 36.23
CA ASP A 278 1.00 8.65 37.69
C ASP A 278 -0.31 8.97 38.42
N GLU A 279 -1.24 9.64 37.74
CA GLU A 279 -2.54 10.05 38.28
C GLU A 279 -3.68 9.64 37.34
N PRO A 280 -4.06 8.34 37.28
CA PRO A 280 -5.00 7.81 36.28
C PRO A 280 -6.43 8.39 36.36
N LYS A 281 -6.73 9.17 37.41
CA LYS A 281 -8.01 9.86 37.59
C LYS A 281 -8.10 11.16 36.79
N ILE A 282 -6.95 11.76 36.46
CA ILE A 282 -6.89 12.97 35.65
C ILE A 282 -6.86 12.54 34.19
N LEU A 283 -7.86 13.00 33.43
CA LEU A 283 -8.04 12.68 32.03
C LEU A 283 -7.71 13.92 31.19
N VAL A 284 -6.84 13.77 30.21
CA VAL A 284 -6.51 14.83 29.26
C VAL A 284 -7.21 14.57 27.94
N ASP A 285 -7.78 15.62 27.35
CA ASP A 285 -8.40 15.55 26.03
C ASP A 285 -7.36 15.28 24.95
N TYR A 286 -7.56 14.20 24.18
CA TYR A 286 -6.60 13.76 23.18
C TYR A 286 -6.50 14.74 22.01
N ASP A 287 -7.61 15.36 21.61
CA ASP A 287 -7.58 16.35 20.52
C ASP A 287 -6.86 17.63 20.97
N HIS A 288 -6.88 17.94 22.28
CA HIS A 288 -6.01 18.98 22.84
C HIS A 288 -4.52 18.60 22.77
N LEU A 289 -4.16 17.34 23.08
CA LEU A 289 -2.77 16.87 22.95
C LEU A 289 -2.27 17.00 21.50
N LEU A 290 -3.11 16.65 20.51
CA LEU A 290 -2.77 16.80 19.10
C LEU A 290 -2.53 18.27 18.71
N LYS A 291 -3.36 19.20 19.18
CA LYS A 291 -3.15 20.65 18.97
C LYS A 291 -1.86 21.16 19.59
N LEU A 292 -1.50 20.67 20.78
CA LEU A 292 -0.22 21.02 21.41
C LEU A 292 0.96 20.50 20.60
N GLN A 293 0.83 19.32 19.97
CA GLN A 293 1.84 18.77 19.06
C GLN A 293 2.02 19.64 17.82
N GLU A 294 0.91 20.08 17.20
CA GLU A 294 0.93 20.97 16.04
C GLU A 294 1.57 22.33 16.34
N LEU A 295 1.39 22.83 17.57
CA LEU A 295 2.00 24.08 18.04
C LEU A 295 3.46 23.92 18.48
N GLY A 296 4.04 22.71 18.41
CA GLY A 296 5.41 22.43 18.82
C GLY A 296 5.65 22.54 20.33
N ILE A 297 4.61 22.30 21.14
CA ILE A 297 4.70 22.37 22.61
C ILE A 297 4.99 20.97 23.17
N ASP A 298 6.25 20.73 23.55
CA ASP A 298 6.68 19.41 24.02
C ASP A 298 6.30 19.11 25.48
N ARG A 299 6.05 20.14 26.29
CA ARG A 299 5.67 20.02 27.70
C ARG A 299 4.54 20.96 28.05
N PHE A 300 3.57 20.47 28.79
CA PHE A 300 2.47 21.28 29.31
C PHE A 300 2.06 20.79 30.70
N LEU A 301 1.31 21.62 31.42
CA LEU A 301 0.71 21.28 32.70
C LEU A 301 -0.77 20.96 32.47
N PRO A 302 -1.19 19.68 32.52
CA PRO A 302 -2.60 19.33 32.45
C PRO A 302 -3.39 19.96 33.60
N GLU A 303 -4.63 20.33 33.34
CA GLU A 303 -5.52 20.89 34.36
C GLU A 303 -5.73 19.88 35.50
N GLY A 304 -5.48 20.32 36.74
CA GLY A 304 -5.56 19.48 37.94
C GLY A 304 -4.30 18.67 38.26
N ALA A 305 -3.28 18.68 37.39
CA ALA A 305 -2.01 17.99 37.65
C ALA A 305 -1.04 18.87 38.48
N ASN A 306 -0.15 18.23 39.24
CA ASN A 306 0.82 18.92 40.11
C ASN A 306 2.20 19.13 39.47
N ARG A 307 2.41 18.67 38.23
CA ARG A 307 3.68 18.78 37.50
C ARG A 307 3.45 18.82 36.00
N GLN A 308 4.43 19.32 35.26
CA GLN A 308 4.40 19.26 33.79
C GLN A 308 4.64 17.83 33.30
N TYR A 309 3.95 17.48 32.22
CA TYR A 309 4.11 16.21 31.52
C TYR A 309 4.67 16.44 30.13
N GLU A 310 5.47 15.49 29.67
CA GLU A 310 5.94 15.48 28.29
C GLU A 310 4.82 14.99 27.38
N LEU A 311 4.57 15.73 26.30
CA LEU A 311 3.51 15.42 25.35
C LEU A 311 3.73 14.05 24.71
N SER A 312 4.99 13.72 24.43
CA SER A 312 5.44 12.42 23.94
C SER A 312 4.95 11.29 24.86
N GLN A 313 5.10 11.40 26.18
CA GLN A 313 4.68 10.35 27.11
C GLN A 313 3.17 10.07 27.04
N LEU A 314 2.34 11.11 26.87
CA LEU A 314 0.88 10.95 26.78
C LEU A 314 0.42 10.49 25.41
N LEU A 315 1.12 10.88 24.35
CA LEU A 315 0.86 10.41 22.99
C LEU A 315 1.44 9.02 22.73
N SER A 316 2.51 8.61 23.44
CA SER A 316 3.21 7.32 23.31
C SER A 316 2.29 6.12 23.48
N GLY A 317 1.24 6.32 24.28
CA GLY A 317 0.22 5.33 24.53
C GLY A 317 -0.72 5.07 23.35
N THR A 318 -1.01 6.05 22.52
CA THR A 318 -1.93 5.87 21.37
C THR A 318 -1.26 6.00 20.03
N ARG A 319 0.00 6.40 20.02
CA ARG A 319 0.89 6.43 18.87
C ARG A 319 2.28 6.13 19.39
N SER A 320 3.01 5.21 18.76
CA SER A 320 4.47 5.18 18.92
C SER A 320 4.97 6.62 18.76
N THR A 321 5.57 7.17 19.82
CA THR A 321 6.35 8.39 19.77
C THR A 321 7.56 8.11 18.89
N ALA A 322 7.35 8.20 17.58
CA ALA A 322 8.36 8.80 16.75
C ALA A 322 8.41 10.27 17.17
N GLU A 323 9.53 10.64 17.77
CA GLU A 323 10.00 12.02 17.91
C GLU A 323 9.73 12.80 16.61
N ASN A 324 9.64 14.13 16.71
CA ASN A 324 9.32 15.12 15.66
C ASN A 324 10.28 15.16 14.43
N ASN A 325 10.69 14.00 13.94
CA ASN A 325 11.20 13.73 12.61
C ASN A 325 11.08 12.21 12.44
N PRO A 326 10.38 11.65 11.44
CA PRO A 326 10.40 10.21 11.21
C PRO A 326 11.86 9.82 10.93
N GLN A 327 12.54 9.30 11.95
CA GLN A 327 13.97 8.99 11.90
C GLN A 327 14.17 7.98 10.77
N THR A 328 14.80 8.45 9.69
CA THR A 328 14.86 7.67 8.45
C THR A 328 15.73 6.44 8.66
N LEU A 329 15.08 5.29 8.75
CA LEU A 329 15.74 4.00 8.65
C LEU A 329 16.07 3.75 7.18
N TYR A 330 17.32 3.38 6.91
CA TYR A 330 17.77 3.09 5.57
C TYR A 330 18.64 1.86 5.52
N ILE A 331 18.72 1.25 4.35
CA ILE A 331 19.61 0.15 4.08
C ILE A 331 20.99 0.76 3.85
N ARG A 332 21.94 0.40 4.70
CA ARG A 332 23.34 0.78 4.55
C ARG A 332 24.08 -0.22 3.68
N LYS A 333 23.87 -1.52 3.88
CA LYS A 333 24.67 -2.55 3.21
C LYS A 333 23.88 -3.82 2.95
N LEU A 334 24.17 -4.47 1.83
CA LEU A 334 23.69 -5.81 1.48
C LEU A 334 24.88 -6.75 1.27
N ILE A 335 24.80 -7.93 1.86
CA ILE A 335 25.75 -9.02 1.66
C ILE A 335 24.96 -10.27 1.25
N LEU A 336 25.27 -10.82 0.08
CA LEU A 336 24.70 -12.08 -0.42
C LEU A 336 25.77 -13.16 -0.42
N LYS A 337 25.36 -14.38 -0.07
CA LYS A 337 26.15 -15.60 -0.26
C LYS A 337 25.31 -16.69 -0.91
N ASN A 338 25.80 -17.26 -2.01
CA ASN A 338 25.16 -18.33 -2.79
C ASN A 338 23.71 -18.01 -3.19
N ILE A 339 23.45 -16.79 -3.65
CA ILE A 339 22.11 -16.34 -4.08
C ILE A 339 22.11 -16.14 -5.59
N ARG A 340 21.30 -16.94 -6.30
CA ARG A 340 21.16 -16.98 -7.76
C ARG A 340 22.47 -16.99 -8.54
N CYS A 341 22.89 -15.85 -9.07
CA CYS A 341 24.11 -15.73 -9.88
C CYS A 341 25.33 -15.30 -9.05
N PHE A 342 25.17 -15.05 -7.74
CA PHE A 342 26.22 -14.53 -6.88
C PHE A 342 26.71 -15.61 -5.89
N GLY A 343 28.00 -15.93 -5.95
CA GLY A 343 28.70 -16.71 -4.92
C GLY A 343 28.89 -15.88 -3.65
N ASP A 344 29.53 -14.72 -3.78
CA ASP A 344 29.58 -13.68 -2.75
C ASP A 344 29.33 -12.33 -3.43
N LEU A 345 28.51 -11.48 -2.80
CA LEU A 345 28.29 -10.11 -3.26
C LEU A 345 28.16 -9.17 -2.06
N GLU A 346 28.77 -8.00 -2.17
CA GLU A 346 28.67 -6.92 -1.19
C GLU A 346 28.36 -5.60 -1.90
N ILE A 347 27.31 -4.90 -1.45
CA ILE A 347 26.89 -3.60 -1.99
C ILE A 347 26.64 -2.63 -0.82
N ASP A 348 27.24 -1.43 -0.89
CA ASP A 348 27.03 -0.34 0.05
C ASP A 348 26.07 0.71 -0.52
N PHE A 349 24.95 0.92 0.15
CA PHE A 349 23.93 1.88 -0.23
C PHE A 349 24.06 3.20 0.54
N GLY A 350 24.88 3.28 1.59
CA GLY A 350 25.07 4.47 2.41
C GLY A 350 26.17 5.40 1.90
N THR A 351 26.28 6.57 2.53
CA THR A 351 27.44 7.45 2.43
C THR A 351 28.30 7.35 3.70
N PRO A 352 29.57 7.77 3.66
CA PRO A 352 30.38 7.93 4.87
C PRO A 352 29.74 8.87 5.91
N ALA A 353 28.89 9.80 5.47
CA ALA A 353 28.18 10.77 6.29
C ALA A 353 26.75 10.34 6.70
N GLY A 354 26.23 9.22 6.18
CA GLY A 354 24.90 8.69 6.53
C GLY A 354 24.05 8.24 5.34
N PHE A 355 22.86 8.82 5.24
CA PHE A 355 21.78 8.43 4.32
C PHE A 355 22.08 8.77 2.86
N ARG A 356 21.77 7.84 1.95
CA ARG A 356 21.72 8.11 0.51
C ARG A 356 20.30 7.83 -0.01
N PRO A 357 19.60 8.83 -0.56
CA PRO A 357 18.24 8.66 -1.04
C PRO A 357 18.14 7.91 -2.35
N PHE A 358 19.14 7.92 -3.23
CA PHE A 358 19.03 7.30 -4.56
C PHE A 358 20.23 6.41 -4.89
N THR A 359 19.96 5.14 -5.21
CA THR A 359 20.95 4.22 -5.79
C THR A 359 20.38 3.56 -7.04
N MET A 360 21.13 3.57 -8.13
CA MET A 360 20.74 2.92 -9.38
C MET A 360 21.71 1.82 -9.77
N LEU A 361 21.14 0.66 -10.08
CA LEU A 361 21.83 -0.51 -10.59
C LEU A 361 21.74 -0.48 -12.13
N LEU A 362 22.88 -0.33 -12.80
CA LEU A 362 23.05 -0.32 -14.25
C LEU A 362 23.75 -1.59 -14.71
N GLY A 363 23.44 -2.08 -15.89
CA GLY A 363 24.13 -3.24 -16.48
C GLY A 363 23.24 -4.05 -17.38
N ASP A 364 23.78 -5.10 -17.99
CA ASP A 364 23.06 -5.89 -18.99
C ASP A 364 21.98 -6.81 -18.40
N ASN A 365 21.14 -7.37 -19.28
CA ASN A 365 20.15 -8.38 -18.92
C ASN A 365 20.87 -9.61 -18.38
N GLY A 366 20.39 -10.16 -17.27
CA GLY A 366 21.00 -11.34 -16.64
C GLY A 366 22.15 -11.04 -15.67
N ALA A 367 22.64 -9.80 -15.57
CA ALA A 367 23.74 -9.44 -14.66
C ALA A 367 23.35 -9.47 -13.15
N GLY A 368 22.10 -9.77 -12.80
CA GLY A 368 21.66 -9.97 -11.42
C GLY A 368 21.05 -8.75 -10.70
N LYS A 369 20.76 -7.65 -11.41
CA LYS A 369 20.10 -6.45 -10.84
C LYS A 369 18.78 -6.76 -10.12
N THR A 370 17.88 -7.48 -10.78
CA THR A 370 16.61 -7.93 -10.20
C THR A 370 16.83 -8.88 -9.00
N THR A 371 17.92 -9.65 -8.99
CA THR A 371 18.28 -10.51 -7.84
C THR A 371 18.57 -9.66 -6.60
N VAL A 372 19.30 -8.55 -6.75
CA VAL A 372 19.58 -7.60 -5.66
C VAL A 372 18.28 -7.03 -5.10
N LEU A 373 17.38 -6.53 -5.96
CA LEU A 373 16.09 -6.00 -5.53
C LEU A 373 15.23 -7.05 -4.81
N ARG A 374 15.17 -8.28 -5.34
CA ARG A 374 14.45 -9.40 -4.70
C ARG A 374 15.06 -9.78 -3.35
N ALA A 375 16.39 -9.78 -3.22
CA ALA A 375 17.04 -10.12 -1.96
C ALA A 375 16.76 -9.07 -0.87
N LEU A 376 16.79 -7.78 -1.24
CA LEU A 376 16.40 -6.67 -0.36
C LEU A 376 14.96 -6.85 0.13
N ALA A 377 14.02 -7.09 -0.78
CA ALA A 377 12.61 -7.31 -0.46
C ALA A 377 12.40 -8.55 0.44
N LEU A 378 13.09 -9.66 0.12
CA LEU A 378 12.98 -10.88 0.89
C LEU A 378 13.47 -10.71 2.30
N ALA A 379 14.55 -9.97 2.54
CA ALA A 379 15.13 -9.84 3.87
C ALA A 379 14.20 -9.17 4.89
N PHE A 380 13.32 -8.25 4.46
CA PHE A 380 12.38 -7.55 5.35
C PHE A 380 11.01 -8.18 5.52
N CYS A 381 10.61 -9.12 4.65
CA CYS A 381 9.35 -9.84 4.85
C CYS A 381 9.38 -10.67 6.15
N ASP A 382 8.24 -11.01 6.72
CA ASP A 382 8.17 -12.04 7.75
C ASP A 382 8.45 -13.44 7.14
N ASP A 383 8.63 -14.47 7.97
CA ASP A 383 8.95 -15.83 7.50
C ASP A 383 7.89 -16.38 6.54
N THR A 384 6.62 -16.12 6.84
CA THR A 384 5.45 -16.54 6.04
C THR A 384 5.41 -15.83 4.70
N GLY A 385 5.54 -14.50 4.70
CA GLY A 385 5.56 -13.68 3.50
C GLY A 385 6.77 -14.00 2.61
N ALA A 386 7.95 -14.13 3.19
CA ALA A 386 9.17 -14.49 2.46
C ALA A 386 9.04 -15.86 1.77
N SER A 387 8.56 -16.88 2.49
CA SER A 387 8.34 -18.22 1.94
C SER A 387 7.33 -18.21 0.79
N SER A 388 6.24 -17.44 0.95
CA SER A 388 5.21 -17.24 -0.06
C SER A 388 5.77 -16.57 -1.33
N LEU A 389 6.65 -15.58 -1.19
CA LEU A 389 7.29 -14.90 -2.31
C LEU A 389 8.31 -15.80 -3.03
N VAL A 390 9.13 -16.55 -2.28
CA VAL A 390 10.11 -17.49 -2.86
C VAL A 390 9.42 -18.58 -3.67
N ALA A 391 8.28 -19.10 -3.20
CA ALA A 391 7.50 -20.12 -3.91
C ALA A 391 6.97 -19.65 -5.28
N ARG A 392 6.89 -18.33 -5.52
CA ARG A 392 6.43 -17.73 -6.78
C ARG A 392 7.57 -17.32 -7.71
N LEU A 393 8.82 -17.43 -7.28
CA LEU A 393 9.96 -17.03 -8.10
C LEU A 393 10.07 -17.89 -9.36
N PRO A 394 10.29 -17.28 -10.53
CA PRO A 394 10.71 -18.04 -11.70
C PRO A 394 12.15 -18.52 -11.49
N GLY A 395 12.32 -19.84 -11.37
CA GLY A 395 13.60 -20.49 -11.13
C GLY A 395 14.05 -20.47 -9.66
N GLU A 396 15.19 -21.10 -9.38
CA GLU A 396 15.69 -21.25 -8.02
C GLU A 396 16.26 -19.93 -7.44
N ILE A 397 16.22 -19.80 -6.11
CA ILE A 397 16.80 -18.65 -5.40
C ILE A 397 18.26 -18.87 -4.99
N LEU A 398 18.64 -20.13 -4.71
CA LEU A 398 20.02 -20.48 -4.38
C LEU A 398 20.87 -20.55 -5.65
N LEU A 399 22.18 -20.33 -5.50
CA LEU A 399 23.14 -20.57 -6.57
C LEU A 399 23.11 -22.04 -6.98
N SER A 400 23.17 -22.29 -8.30
CA SER A 400 23.16 -23.65 -8.84
C SER A 400 24.27 -24.50 -8.22
N GLY A 401 23.92 -25.70 -7.75
CA GLY A 401 24.85 -26.60 -7.06
C GLY A 401 25.09 -26.30 -5.58
N THR A 402 24.37 -25.35 -4.99
CA THR A 402 24.44 -25.04 -3.55
C THR A 402 23.14 -25.42 -2.82
N ASP A 403 23.30 -25.88 -1.58
CA ASP A 403 22.20 -26.26 -0.69
C ASP A 403 21.92 -25.22 0.40
N GLU A 404 22.83 -24.26 0.60
CA GLU A 404 22.69 -23.19 1.58
C GLU A 404 23.16 -21.85 1.02
N GLY A 405 22.42 -20.80 1.36
CA GLY A 405 22.74 -19.41 1.04
C GLY A 405 22.27 -18.45 2.14
N SER A 406 22.75 -17.22 2.10
CA SER A 406 22.36 -16.20 3.08
C SER A 406 22.25 -14.81 2.48
N ILE A 407 21.28 -14.06 2.99
CA ILE A 407 21.07 -12.63 2.72
C ILE A 407 21.29 -11.90 4.05
N THR A 408 22.24 -10.99 4.10
CA THR A 408 22.50 -10.16 5.29
C THR A 408 22.32 -8.70 4.92
N LEU A 409 21.50 -8.00 5.69
CA LEU A 409 21.27 -6.56 5.56
C LEU A 409 21.79 -5.83 6.78
N ILE A 410 22.47 -4.72 6.55
CA ILE A 410 22.79 -3.76 7.60
C ILE A 410 21.90 -2.53 7.38
N CYS A 411 21.03 -2.27 8.34
CA CYS A 411 20.19 -1.08 8.39
C CYS A 411 20.78 -0.08 9.37
N ALA A 412 20.58 1.22 9.13
CA ALA A 412 21.04 2.27 10.04
C ALA A 412 20.03 3.41 10.12
N GLU A 413 20.12 4.19 11.19
CA GLU A 413 19.39 5.46 11.32
C GLU A 413 20.16 6.60 10.65
N ALA A 414 19.44 7.44 9.91
CA ALA A 414 19.98 8.63 9.26
C ALA A 414 20.28 9.77 10.26
N ARG A 415 21.23 9.55 11.19
CA ARG A 415 21.74 10.57 12.12
C ARG A 415 23.22 10.35 12.46
N PRO A 416 23.93 11.40 12.91
CA PRO A 416 25.26 11.23 13.48
C PRO A 416 25.23 10.23 14.64
N ASN A 417 26.08 9.21 14.60
CA ASN A 417 26.11 8.10 15.56
C ASN A 417 24.81 7.28 15.65
N GLY A 418 24.01 7.23 14.58
CA GLY A 418 22.79 6.42 14.52
C GLY A 418 23.06 4.93 14.77
N GLN A 419 22.09 4.25 15.38
CA GLN A 419 22.21 2.82 15.64
C GLN A 419 22.17 2.04 14.33
N SER A 420 22.87 0.91 14.27
CA SER A 420 22.86 -0.01 13.14
C SER A 420 22.40 -1.40 13.57
N TRP A 421 21.62 -2.04 12.71
CA TRP A 421 21.07 -3.38 12.94
C TRP A 421 21.45 -4.31 11.80
N GLU A 422 21.80 -5.54 12.15
CA GLU A 422 22.08 -6.61 11.19
C GLU A 422 20.89 -7.57 11.14
N ILE A 423 20.26 -7.69 9.97
CA ILE A 423 19.18 -8.64 9.70
C ILE A 423 19.75 -9.74 8.83
N ARG A 424 19.61 -10.99 9.27
CA ARG A 424 20.13 -12.14 8.52
C ARG A 424 19.02 -13.10 8.15
N THR A 425 18.97 -13.47 6.88
CA THR A 425 18.08 -14.52 6.35
C THR A 425 18.94 -15.66 5.83
N ILE A 426 18.72 -16.87 6.34
CA ILE A 426 19.38 -18.10 5.89
C ILE A 426 18.39 -18.91 5.06
N LEU A 427 18.85 -19.39 3.90
CA LEU A 427 18.07 -20.21 2.98
C LEU A 427 18.71 -21.60 2.92
N LYS A 428 17.94 -22.65 3.20
CA LYS A 428 18.41 -24.03 3.13
C LYS A 428 17.52 -24.90 2.27
N ARG A 429 18.11 -25.70 1.39
CA ARG A 429 17.40 -26.68 0.56
C ARG A 429 17.05 -27.92 1.38
N LYS A 430 15.78 -28.31 1.39
CA LYS A 430 15.29 -29.55 2.00
C LYS A 430 15.21 -30.69 0.97
N LYS A 431 15.04 -31.93 1.46
CA LYS A 431 15.00 -33.18 0.65
C LYS A 431 13.95 -33.20 -0.47
N LEU A 432 12.93 -32.34 -0.42
CA LEU A 432 11.87 -32.22 -1.44
C LEU A 432 12.09 -31.04 -2.40
N ASN A 433 13.32 -30.53 -2.51
CA ASN A 433 13.68 -29.35 -3.28
C ASN A 433 12.93 -28.06 -2.86
N THR A 434 12.38 -28.05 -1.64
CA THR A 434 11.77 -26.87 -1.03
C THR A 434 12.83 -26.06 -0.29
N ILE A 435 12.69 -24.74 -0.32
CA ILE A 435 13.59 -23.82 0.38
C ILE A 435 12.98 -23.48 1.73
N ASP A 436 13.72 -23.75 2.80
CA ASP A 436 13.43 -23.30 4.15
C ASP A 436 14.10 -21.94 4.37
N LEU A 437 13.36 -20.97 4.88
CA LEU A 437 13.89 -19.66 5.24
C LEU A 437 13.89 -19.52 6.75
N THR A 438 15.02 -19.10 7.32
CA THR A 438 15.14 -18.77 8.74
C THR A 438 15.68 -17.36 8.87
N LYS A 439 14.96 -16.52 9.62
CA LYS A 439 15.32 -15.12 9.81
C LYS A 439 15.78 -14.81 11.21
N PHE A 440 16.71 -13.89 11.29
CA PHE A 440 17.27 -13.36 12.52
C PHE A 440 17.09 -11.84 12.50
N PHE A 441 16.11 -11.36 13.24
CA PHE A 441 15.90 -9.94 13.50
C PHE A 441 16.44 -9.59 14.89
N PRO A 442 17.20 -8.50 15.03
CA PRO A 442 17.57 -7.98 16.35
C PRO A 442 16.32 -7.62 17.16
N VAL A 443 16.36 -7.87 18.47
CA VAL A 443 15.20 -7.69 19.38
C VAL A 443 14.75 -6.22 19.44
N ASP A 444 15.68 -5.31 19.22
CA ASP A 444 15.54 -3.86 19.26
C ASP A 444 15.33 -3.23 17.87
N PHE A 445 15.24 -4.03 16.80
CA PHE A 445 15.03 -3.51 15.45
C PHE A 445 13.60 -2.92 15.32
N PRO A 446 13.44 -1.64 14.94
CA PRO A 446 12.14 -0.98 14.82
C PRO A 446 11.40 -1.36 13.52
N ALA A 447 10.94 -2.60 13.43
CA ALA A 447 10.27 -3.13 12.23
C ALA A 447 8.95 -2.40 11.88
N ASP A 448 8.26 -1.83 12.87
CA ASP A 448 7.05 -1.04 12.71
C ASP A 448 7.30 0.32 12.03
N ARG A 449 8.56 0.77 11.99
CA ARG A 449 8.98 2.04 11.38
C ARG A 449 9.51 1.89 9.96
N LEU A 450 9.44 0.68 9.39
CA LEU A 450 9.98 0.40 8.06
C LEU A 450 8.86 0.24 7.02
N PHE A 451 8.60 1.32 6.29
CA PHE A 451 7.85 1.25 5.05
C PHE A 451 8.72 0.68 3.92
N MET A 452 8.21 -0.32 3.21
CA MET A 452 8.81 -0.84 1.98
C MET A 452 7.78 -1.04 0.89
N CYS A 453 8.13 -0.72 -0.36
CA CYS A 453 7.35 -1.09 -1.56
C CYS A 453 8.28 -1.60 -2.66
N GLY A 454 7.78 -2.48 -3.53
CA GLY A 454 8.58 -3.10 -4.57
C GLY A 454 7.82 -3.31 -5.88
N TYR A 455 8.39 -2.79 -6.96
CA TYR A 455 7.79 -2.79 -8.29
C TYR A 455 8.64 -3.57 -9.29
N GLY A 456 8.12 -4.69 -9.80
CA GLY A 456 8.75 -5.46 -10.88
C GLY A 456 8.68 -4.78 -12.24
N ALA A 457 9.34 -5.33 -13.24
CA ALA A 457 9.39 -4.73 -14.59
C ALA A 457 8.02 -4.73 -15.31
N LEU A 458 7.15 -5.69 -15.06
CA LEU A 458 5.82 -5.80 -15.71
C LEU A 458 4.73 -5.23 -14.78
N ARG A 459 4.47 -3.92 -14.90
CA ARG A 459 3.60 -3.14 -13.99
C ARG A 459 2.21 -2.80 -14.57
N ARG A 460 1.69 -3.62 -15.47
CA ARG A 460 0.62 -3.20 -16.41
C ARG A 460 -0.81 -3.53 -15.99
N SER A 461 -1.02 -4.34 -14.96
CA SER A 461 -2.34 -4.89 -14.68
C SER A 461 -2.93 -4.34 -13.38
N PHE A 462 -4.06 -3.65 -13.48
CA PHE A 462 -4.91 -3.32 -12.32
C PHE A 462 -5.78 -4.52 -11.96
N GLY A 463 -6.01 -4.74 -10.67
CA GLY A 463 -6.90 -5.78 -10.19
C GLY A 463 -7.90 -5.24 -9.19
N ASP A 464 -9.05 -5.90 -9.10
CA ASP A 464 -10.11 -5.57 -8.14
C ASP A 464 -9.84 -6.14 -6.73
N ARG A 465 -8.60 -6.55 -6.45
CA ARG A 465 -8.24 -7.04 -5.11
C ARG A 465 -8.34 -5.89 -4.11
N SER A 466 -9.28 -6.01 -3.18
CA SER A 466 -9.34 -5.18 -1.99
C SER A 466 -8.29 -5.64 -0.98
N PHE A 467 -7.26 -4.81 -0.78
CA PHE A 467 -6.34 -4.99 0.34
C PHE A 467 -6.98 -4.40 1.59
N GLN A 468 -6.87 -5.10 2.72
CA GLN A 468 -7.46 -4.70 4.01
C GLN A 468 -6.43 -4.06 4.96
N SER A 469 -5.14 -4.31 4.77
CA SER A 469 -4.05 -3.79 5.61
C SER A 469 -2.72 -3.74 4.84
N TYR A 470 -1.77 -2.96 5.34
CA TYR A 470 -0.40 -2.95 4.83
C TYR A 470 0.34 -4.25 5.19
N SER A 471 1.11 -4.78 4.25
CA SER A 471 2.04 -5.89 4.45
C SER A 471 3.19 -5.73 3.46
N ILE A 472 4.44 -5.86 3.94
CA ILE A 472 5.62 -5.77 3.08
C ILE A 472 5.51 -6.80 1.95
N ALA A 473 5.14 -8.05 2.27
CA ALA A 473 5.05 -9.13 1.28
C ALA A 473 4.03 -8.85 0.16
N ASP A 474 2.93 -8.16 0.47
CA ASP A 474 1.96 -7.72 -0.54
C ASP A 474 2.53 -6.57 -1.39
N SER A 475 3.15 -5.58 -0.74
CA SER A 475 3.68 -4.37 -1.39
C SER A 475 4.88 -4.62 -2.33
N VAL A 476 5.59 -5.74 -2.16
CA VAL A 476 6.73 -6.12 -3.02
C VAL A 476 6.40 -7.22 -4.03
N ARG A 477 5.16 -7.73 -4.02
CA ARG A 477 4.78 -8.96 -4.72
C ARG A 477 5.11 -8.94 -6.21
N THR A 478 4.96 -7.79 -6.87
CA THR A 478 5.19 -7.64 -8.32
C THR A 478 6.66 -7.87 -8.72
N LEU A 479 7.62 -7.78 -7.79
CA LEU A 479 9.01 -8.16 -8.03
C LEU A 479 9.18 -9.67 -8.21
N PHE A 480 8.28 -10.48 -7.63
CA PHE A 480 8.38 -11.94 -7.59
C PHE A 480 7.43 -12.61 -8.59
N ASP A 481 6.24 -12.02 -8.77
CA ASP A 481 5.18 -12.52 -9.63
C ASP A 481 4.76 -11.42 -10.61
N TYR A 482 5.12 -11.58 -11.88
CA TYR A 482 4.78 -10.63 -12.94
C TYR A 482 3.30 -10.67 -13.37
N SER A 483 2.54 -11.66 -12.89
CA SER A 483 1.08 -11.70 -13.07
C SER A 483 0.34 -10.98 -11.93
N ALA A 484 1.05 -10.54 -10.89
CA ALA A 484 0.45 -9.83 -9.77
C ALA A 484 -0.10 -8.47 -10.21
N PHE A 485 -1.30 -8.16 -9.73
CA PHE A 485 -1.97 -6.91 -10.01
C PHE A 485 -1.55 -5.81 -9.03
N LEU A 486 -1.45 -4.59 -9.55
CA LEU A 486 -1.38 -3.37 -8.73
C LEU A 486 -2.78 -2.98 -8.23
N GLN A 487 -2.83 -2.18 -7.17
CA GLN A 487 -4.08 -1.61 -6.70
C GLN A 487 -4.75 -0.77 -7.78
N ASN A 488 -6.08 -0.85 -7.86
CA ASN A 488 -6.86 0.01 -8.73
C ASN A 488 -6.71 1.48 -8.26
N PRO A 489 -6.20 2.40 -9.11
CA PRO A 489 -5.98 3.81 -8.75
C PRO A 489 -7.23 4.51 -8.26
N GLU A 490 -8.40 4.20 -8.84
CA GLU A 490 -9.66 4.81 -8.44
C GLU A 490 -10.06 4.38 -7.02
N LEU A 491 -9.85 3.10 -6.67
CA LEU A 491 -10.08 2.60 -5.31
C LEU A 491 -9.08 3.18 -4.31
N VAL A 492 -7.81 3.37 -4.70
CA VAL A 492 -6.83 4.05 -3.86
C VAL A 492 -7.29 5.48 -3.57
N PHE A 493 -7.69 6.22 -4.59
CA PHE A 493 -8.08 7.61 -4.41
C PHE A 493 -9.36 7.77 -3.60
N ARG A 494 -10.37 6.91 -3.82
CA ARG A 494 -11.57 6.87 -2.97
C ARG A 494 -11.22 6.57 -1.51
N ARG A 495 -10.25 5.68 -1.26
CA ARG A 495 -9.77 5.42 0.11
C ARG A 495 -9.09 6.64 0.72
N ILE A 496 -8.25 7.34 -0.04
CA ILE A 496 -7.61 8.58 0.40
C ILE A 496 -8.66 9.67 0.72
N GLU A 497 -9.67 9.82 -0.13
CA GLU A 497 -10.80 10.74 0.12
C GLU A 497 -11.58 10.34 1.39
N SER A 498 -11.89 9.05 1.56
CA SER A 498 -12.59 8.55 2.75
C SER A 498 -11.78 8.71 4.04
N ALA A 499 -10.45 8.75 3.94
CA ALA A 499 -9.56 9.02 5.06
C ALA A 499 -9.46 10.52 5.42
N GLY A 500 -10.21 11.39 4.73
CA GLY A 500 -10.28 12.83 5.01
C GLY A 500 -9.20 13.68 4.35
N TYR A 501 -8.40 13.10 3.45
CA TYR A 501 -7.33 13.83 2.77
C TYR A 501 -7.82 14.58 1.53
N SER A 502 -7.19 15.74 1.27
CA SER A 502 -7.49 16.56 0.10
C SER A 502 -7.09 15.86 -1.19
N LEU A 503 -8.08 15.41 -1.97
CA LEU A 503 -7.86 14.90 -3.33
C LEU A 503 -7.14 15.92 -4.22
N GLN A 504 -7.31 17.22 -3.98
CA GLN A 504 -6.60 18.25 -4.75
C GLN A 504 -5.09 18.19 -4.54
N GLU A 505 -4.63 17.92 -3.31
CA GLU A 505 -3.21 17.86 -2.99
C GLU A 505 -2.56 16.60 -3.57
N LEU A 506 -3.26 15.47 -3.52
CA LEU A 506 -2.85 14.25 -4.20
C LEU A 506 -2.76 14.45 -5.72
N CYS A 507 -3.79 15.03 -6.34
CA CYS A 507 -3.79 15.36 -7.77
C CYS A 507 -2.61 16.24 -8.14
N LYS A 508 -2.29 17.25 -7.31
CA LYS A 508 -1.14 18.12 -7.51
C LYS A 508 0.19 17.35 -7.43
N LYS A 509 0.39 16.51 -6.41
CA LYS A 509 1.62 15.69 -6.29
C LYS A 509 1.77 14.74 -7.48
N LEU A 510 0.69 14.07 -7.88
CA LEU A 510 0.69 13.20 -9.06
C LEU A 510 0.96 13.96 -10.36
N ALA A 511 0.36 15.14 -10.54
CA ALA A 511 0.62 15.97 -11.71
C ALA A 511 2.10 16.36 -11.79
N LEU A 512 2.72 16.75 -10.67
CA LEU A 512 4.16 17.08 -10.61
C LEU A 512 5.05 15.86 -10.93
N LEU A 513 4.70 14.67 -10.43
CA LEU A 513 5.41 13.42 -10.74
C LEU A 513 5.28 13.05 -12.23
N LEU A 514 4.13 13.34 -12.83
CA LEU A 514 3.88 13.18 -14.27
C LEU A 514 4.36 14.39 -15.08
N GLN A 515 5.03 15.39 -14.50
CA GLN A 515 5.49 16.60 -15.21
C GLN A 515 4.38 17.32 -15.98
N LEU A 516 3.19 17.35 -15.39
CA LEU A 516 2.03 18.07 -15.89
C LEU A 516 1.75 19.28 -15.01
N GLU A 517 0.91 20.19 -15.52
CA GLU A 517 0.41 21.31 -14.74
C GLU A 517 -0.32 20.80 -13.48
N PRO A 518 -0.20 21.46 -12.31
CA PRO A 518 -0.83 21.03 -11.05
C PRO A 518 -2.33 20.72 -11.14
N SER A 519 -3.04 21.39 -12.07
CA SER A 519 -4.47 21.22 -12.31
C SER A 519 -4.82 20.16 -13.37
N ALA A 520 -3.82 19.46 -13.90
CA ALA A 520 -3.98 18.53 -15.01
C ALA A 520 -4.69 17.24 -14.60
N VAL A 521 -4.47 16.76 -13.37
CA VAL A 521 -5.12 15.54 -12.86
C VAL A 521 -6.43 15.92 -12.16
N ARG A 522 -7.53 15.30 -12.58
CA ARG A 522 -8.85 15.43 -11.95
C ARG A 522 -9.46 14.08 -11.66
N ILE A 523 -10.01 13.96 -10.47
CA ILE A 523 -10.77 12.79 -10.03
C ILE A 523 -12.24 13.20 -9.98
N SER A 524 -13.10 12.44 -10.66
CA SER A 524 -14.56 12.61 -10.62
C SER A 524 -15.23 11.29 -10.29
N GLY A 525 -16.54 11.30 -10.03
CA GLY A 525 -17.33 10.08 -9.80
C GLY A 525 -17.29 9.08 -10.97
N SER A 526 -16.92 9.53 -12.18
CA SER A 526 -16.78 8.72 -13.39
C SER A 526 -15.36 8.24 -13.68
N GLY A 527 -14.40 8.50 -12.79
CA GLY A 527 -13.01 8.04 -12.89
C GLY A 527 -11.96 9.15 -12.90
N ILE A 528 -10.74 8.81 -13.31
CA ILE A 528 -9.59 9.74 -13.36
C ILE A 528 -9.42 10.29 -14.78
N SER A 529 -9.28 11.61 -14.88
CA SER A 529 -9.03 12.32 -16.13
C SER A 529 -7.77 13.18 -16.05
N ILE A 530 -6.97 13.17 -17.11
CA ILE A 530 -5.68 13.87 -17.16
C ILE A 530 -5.63 14.79 -18.38
N ASP A 531 -5.34 16.07 -18.15
CA ASP A 531 -5.02 17.05 -19.19
C ASP A 531 -3.54 16.93 -19.60
N GLY A 532 -3.26 17.00 -20.89
CA GLY A 532 -1.90 16.92 -21.39
C GLY A 532 -1.76 17.23 -22.87
N PRO A 533 -0.56 17.08 -23.44
CA PRO A 533 -0.28 17.32 -24.86
C PRO A 533 -1.21 16.61 -25.86
N TRP A 534 -1.87 15.52 -25.44
CA TRP A 534 -2.81 14.71 -26.24
C TRP A 534 -4.27 15.17 -26.17
N GLY A 535 -4.59 16.19 -25.37
CA GLY A 535 -5.94 16.73 -25.23
C GLY A 535 -6.38 16.91 -23.78
N LYS A 536 -7.50 17.61 -23.60
CA LYS A 536 -8.04 17.94 -22.28
C LYS A 536 -8.82 16.79 -21.67
N PHE A 537 -8.51 16.45 -20.43
CA PHE A 537 -9.25 15.49 -19.59
C PHE A 537 -9.44 14.10 -20.22
N ALA A 538 -8.36 13.52 -20.76
CA ALA A 538 -8.39 12.15 -21.24
C ALA A 538 -8.52 11.16 -20.06
N PRO A 539 -9.43 10.17 -20.12
CA PRO A 539 -9.53 9.14 -19.07
C PRO A 539 -8.24 8.30 -19.03
N VAL A 540 -7.91 7.75 -17.85
CA VAL A 540 -6.65 6.98 -17.67
C VAL A 540 -6.48 5.88 -18.72
N GLY A 541 -7.54 5.13 -19.02
CA GLY A 541 -7.52 4.07 -20.04
C GLY A 541 -7.27 4.54 -21.48
N ALA A 542 -7.41 5.84 -21.76
CA ALA A 542 -7.10 6.46 -23.06
C ALA A 542 -5.71 7.10 -23.12
N LEU A 543 -4.97 7.13 -22.00
CA LEU A 543 -3.58 7.61 -21.99
C LEU A 543 -2.66 6.60 -22.66
N GLY A 544 -1.51 7.06 -23.17
CA GLY A 544 -0.49 6.13 -23.67
C GLY A 544 0.02 5.22 -22.56
N ASP A 545 0.39 3.98 -22.92
CA ASP A 545 0.88 2.94 -22.00
C ASP A 545 1.89 3.43 -20.96
N GLY A 546 2.78 4.36 -21.33
CA GLY A 546 3.77 4.93 -20.43
C GLY A 546 3.19 5.74 -19.27
N TYR A 547 2.18 6.55 -19.56
CA TYR A 547 1.46 7.35 -18.56
C TYR A 547 0.65 6.44 -17.65
N GLN A 548 -0.04 5.45 -18.22
CA GLN A 548 -0.83 4.48 -17.46
C GLN A 548 0.05 3.68 -16.50
N ALA A 549 1.16 3.11 -16.99
CA ALA A 549 2.05 2.31 -16.16
C ALA A 549 2.67 3.13 -15.03
N THR A 550 3.08 4.38 -15.31
CA THR A 550 3.67 5.27 -14.31
C THR A 550 2.65 5.67 -13.24
N LEU A 551 1.46 6.08 -13.66
CA LEU A 551 0.37 6.40 -12.76
C LEU A 551 -0.02 5.18 -11.90
N ALA A 552 0.00 3.98 -12.48
CA ALA A 552 -0.39 2.76 -11.79
C ALA A 552 0.46 2.48 -10.55
N TRP A 553 1.79 2.44 -10.71
CA TRP A 553 2.67 2.14 -9.58
C TRP A 553 2.78 3.31 -8.60
N LEU A 554 2.65 4.55 -9.07
CA LEU A 554 2.58 5.72 -8.19
C LEU A 554 1.30 5.69 -7.34
N ALA A 555 0.15 5.43 -7.94
CA ALA A 555 -1.11 5.29 -7.20
C ALA A 555 -1.03 4.14 -6.21
N ASP A 556 -0.47 3.00 -6.61
CA ASP A 556 -0.23 1.87 -5.70
C ASP A 556 0.69 2.25 -4.53
N LEU A 557 1.76 3.02 -4.78
CA LEU A 557 2.67 3.55 -3.76
C LEU A 557 1.93 4.43 -2.75
N PHE A 558 1.12 5.38 -3.24
CA PHE A 558 0.27 6.22 -2.38
C PHE A 558 -0.74 5.38 -1.58
N GLY A 559 -1.29 4.33 -2.18
CA GLY A 559 -2.20 3.41 -1.50
C GLY A 559 -1.53 2.64 -0.36
N TRP A 560 -0.33 2.11 -0.59
CA TRP A 560 0.44 1.47 0.47
C TRP A 560 0.89 2.45 1.55
N ALA A 561 1.32 3.64 1.16
CA ALA A 561 1.70 4.69 2.10
C ALA A 561 0.54 5.05 3.04
N LEU A 562 -0.69 5.17 2.52
CA LEU A 562 -1.89 5.42 3.33
C LEU A 562 -2.18 4.26 4.30
N PHE A 563 -2.05 3.00 3.84
CA PHE A 563 -2.26 1.86 4.72
C PHE A 563 -1.19 1.71 5.81
N TYR A 564 0.02 2.18 5.53
CA TYR A 564 1.13 2.14 6.47
C TYR A 564 1.04 3.28 7.49
N ASP A 565 0.85 4.51 7.01
CA ASP A 565 0.63 5.69 7.84
C ASP A 565 -0.44 6.57 7.18
N SER A 566 -1.67 6.40 7.66
CA SER A 566 -2.44 7.52 8.20
C SER A 566 -2.13 8.87 7.58
N ARG A 567 -1.15 9.52 8.23
CA ARG A 567 -0.73 10.91 8.11
C ARG A 567 0.35 11.14 7.06
N PHE A 568 0.53 10.22 6.11
CA PHE A 568 1.49 10.35 5.02
C PHE A 568 1.43 11.70 4.28
N PHE A 569 0.25 12.34 4.21
CA PHE A 569 0.12 13.66 3.58
C PHE A 569 0.63 14.82 4.46
N GLU A 570 0.66 14.64 5.78
CA GLU A 570 1.05 15.65 6.76
C GLU A 570 2.52 15.51 7.19
N SER A 571 3.12 14.32 7.07
CA SER A 571 4.49 14.02 7.48
C SER A 571 5.25 13.26 6.38
N PRO A 572 6.56 13.54 6.18
CA PRO A 572 7.34 12.87 5.13
C PRO A 572 7.52 11.38 5.41
N LEU A 573 7.14 10.53 4.45
CA LEU A 573 7.31 9.08 4.57
C LEU A 573 8.79 8.70 4.59
N SER A 574 9.16 7.93 5.61
CA SER A 574 10.48 7.28 5.68
C SER A 574 10.34 5.81 5.29
N GLY A 575 11.20 5.33 4.41
CA GLY A 575 11.13 3.93 3.95
C GLY A 575 12.03 3.63 2.76
N VAL A 576 11.83 2.45 2.17
CA VAL A 576 12.61 1.96 1.03
C VAL A 576 11.68 1.60 -0.14
N VAL A 577 11.94 2.15 -1.32
CA VAL A 577 11.18 1.83 -2.53
C VAL A 577 12.11 1.17 -3.55
N LEU A 578 11.74 -0.04 -3.96
CA LEU A 578 12.48 -0.87 -4.90
C LEU A 578 11.79 -0.82 -6.27
N VAL A 579 12.52 -0.48 -7.33
CA VAL A 579 11.92 -0.31 -8.66
C VAL A 579 12.79 -0.98 -9.73
N ASP A 580 12.28 -2.04 -10.36
CA ASP A 580 13.00 -2.77 -11.41
C ASP A 580 12.64 -2.26 -12.80
N GLU A 581 13.63 -1.81 -13.58
CA GLU A 581 13.47 -1.09 -14.86
C GLU A 581 12.60 0.17 -14.70
N ILE A 582 13.08 1.16 -13.92
CA ILE A 582 12.34 2.41 -13.69
C ILE A 582 11.98 3.15 -14.99
N GLU A 583 12.78 3.00 -16.02
CA GLU A 583 12.62 3.57 -17.36
C GLU A 583 11.53 2.89 -18.21
N LYS A 584 11.09 1.70 -17.83
CA LYS A 584 10.24 0.89 -18.71
C LYS A 584 8.92 1.62 -18.99
N HIS A 585 8.66 1.87 -20.27
CA HIS A 585 7.52 2.65 -20.78
C HIS A 585 7.56 4.15 -20.48
N LEU A 586 8.60 4.69 -19.84
CA LEU A 586 8.78 6.14 -19.70
C LEU A 586 9.24 6.77 -21.01
N HIS A 587 8.66 7.91 -21.37
CA HIS A 587 9.17 8.75 -22.46
C HIS A 587 10.58 9.29 -22.09
N PRO A 588 11.52 9.46 -23.04
CA PRO A 588 12.88 9.92 -22.76
C PRO A 588 12.99 11.19 -21.91
N ARG A 589 12.10 12.17 -22.13
CA ARG A 589 12.04 13.39 -21.30
C ARG A 589 11.81 13.06 -19.82
N TRP A 590 10.96 12.09 -19.53
CA TRP A 590 10.63 11.68 -18.18
C TRP A 590 11.74 10.86 -17.54
N GLN A 591 12.39 9.98 -18.30
CA GLN A 591 13.53 9.21 -17.83
C GLN A 591 14.62 10.08 -17.20
N ARG A 592 14.81 11.30 -17.72
CA ARG A 592 15.78 12.27 -17.19
C ARG A 592 15.33 12.90 -15.86
N GLN A 593 14.06 13.27 -15.74
CA GLN A 593 13.56 14.11 -14.66
C GLN A 593 12.88 13.34 -13.51
N ILE A 594 12.46 12.09 -13.75
CA ILE A 594 11.70 11.29 -12.77
C ILE A 594 12.48 11.09 -11.46
N ILE A 595 13.81 11.00 -11.53
CA ILE A 595 14.69 10.77 -10.38
C ILE A 595 14.65 11.97 -9.43
N LYS A 596 14.88 13.16 -9.97
CA LYS A 596 14.78 14.41 -9.21
C LYS A 596 13.37 14.63 -8.66
N SER A 597 12.34 14.38 -9.48
CA SER A 597 10.95 14.53 -9.04
C SER A 597 10.60 13.58 -7.88
N LEU A 598 11.02 12.31 -7.95
CA LEU A 598 10.84 11.36 -6.84
C LEU A 598 11.59 11.79 -5.58
N ARG A 599 12.83 12.27 -5.71
CA ARG A 599 13.63 12.77 -4.58
C ARG A 599 12.98 13.97 -3.90
N GLU A 600 12.39 14.90 -4.67
CA GLU A 600 11.71 16.09 -4.15
C GLU A 600 10.39 15.75 -3.47
N GLN A 601 9.60 14.83 -4.03
CA GLN A 601 8.29 14.45 -3.48
C GLN A 601 8.40 13.50 -2.28
N PHE A 602 9.46 12.71 -2.19
CA PHE A 602 9.68 11.70 -1.14
C PHE A 602 11.07 11.84 -0.51
N PRO A 603 11.28 12.87 0.34
CA PRO A 603 12.62 13.23 0.78
C PRO A 603 13.30 12.23 1.71
N ASN A 604 12.50 11.44 2.44
CA ASN A 604 12.99 10.45 3.40
C ASN A 604 12.88 9.01 2.88
N ILE A 605 12.57 8.81 1.59
CA ILE A 605 12.54 7.48 0.98
C ILE A 605 13.89 7.19 0.33
N GLN A 606 14.43 6.00 0.62
CA GLN A 606 15.55 5.43 -0.11
C GLN A 606 15.03 4.67 -1.34
N PHE A 607 15.32 5.20 -2.52
CA PHE A 607 15.05 4.54 -3.79
C PHE A 607 16.25 3.69 -4.20
N ILE A 608 16.02 2.39 -4.39
CA ILE A 608 16.98 1.47 -5.00
C ILE A 608 16.35 0.95 -6.29
N VAL A 609 16.86 1.44 -7.42
CA VAL A 609 16.24 1.23 -8.72
C VAL A 609 17.19 0.50 -9.67
N SER A 610 16.66 -0.23 -10.64
CA SER A 610 17.46 -0.76 -11.75
C SER A 610 17.08 -0.03 -13.05
N SER A 611 18.04 0.10 -13.96
CA SER A 611 17.82 0.71 -15.27
C SER A 611 18.82 0.20 -16.31
N HIS A 612 18.37 0.14 -17.56
CA HIS A 612 19.19 -0.01 -18.76
C HIS A 612 19.33 1.31 -19.53
N SER A 613 18.60 2.36 -19.13
CA SER A 613 18.62 3.65 -19.81
C SER A 613 19.80 4.54 -19.35
N PRO A 614 20.66 4.97 -20.28
CA PRO A 614 21.69 5.99 -20.01
C PRO A 614 21.08 7.36 -19.70
N ILE A 615 19.83 7.62 -20.11
CA ILE A 615 19.12 8.87 -19.79
C ILE A 615 18.81 8.93 -18.29
N CYS A 616 18.35 7.81 -17.73
CA CYS A 616 18.13 7.69 -16.29
C CYS A 616 19.44 7.79 -15.51
N ALA A 617 20.53 7.20 -16.00
CA ALA A 617 21.84 7.37 -15.38
C ALA A 617 22.30 8.84 -15.34
N GLY A 618 22.04 9.58 -16.43
CA GLY A 618 22.28 11.03 -16.48
C GLY A 618 21.44 11.80 -15.45
N GLY A 619 20.18 11.43 -15.27
CA GLY A 619 19.25 12.08 -14.32
C GLY A 619 19.67 12.00 -12.85
N ILE A 620 20.52 11.04 -12.46
CA ILE A 620 21.11 10.98 -11.11
C ILE A 620 22.05 12.17 -10.86
N SER A 621 22.66 12.69 -11.92
CA SER A 621 23.55 13.86 -11.81
C SER A 621 22.81 15.17 -11.54
N ASP A 622 21.46 15.17 -11.63
CA ASP A 622 20.63 16.32 -11.29
C ASP A 622 20.30 16.39 -9.78
N LEU A 623 20.75 15.41 -8.98
CA LEU A 623 20.65 15.37 -7.51
C LEU A 623 21.80 16.14 -6.84
N GLU A 624 21.66 16.45 -5.55
CA GLU A 624 22.75 17.09 -4.80
C GLU A 624 23.95 16.15 -4.61
N GLU A 625 25.13 16.73 -4.36
CA GLU A 625 26.38 15.97 -4.23
C GLU A 625 26.28 14.94 -3.10
N GLY A 626 26.52 13.67 -3.43
CA GLY A 626 26.44 12.55 -2.48
C GLY A 626 25.05 11.91 -2.33
N GLU A 627 24.00 12.50 -2.89
CA GLU A 627 22.63 11.94 -2.80
C GLU A 627 22.37 10.77 -3.75
N GLY A 628 23.16 10.67 -4.82
CA GLY A 628 23.01 9.67 -5.87
C GLY A 628 24.25 8.79 -6.05
N LEU A 629 24.04 7.49 -6.30
CA LEU A 629 25.09 6.55 -6.67
C LEU A 629 24.67 5.62 -7.81
N LEU A 630 25.62 5.34 -8.71
CA LEU A 630 25.48 4.33 -9.76
C LEU A 630 26.32 3.10 -9.41
N TYR A 631 25.75 1.91 -9.58
CA TYR A 631 26.50 0.65 -9.60
C TYR A 631 26.44 0.06 -11.00
N HIS A 632 27.58 -0.31 -11.55
CA HIS A 632 27.65 -1.04 -12.81
C HIS A 632 27.84 -2.54 -12.56
N PHE A 633 26.89 -3.30 -13.08
CA PHE A 633 26.84 -4.75 -13.10
C PHE A 633 27.38 -5.20 -14.46
N PRO A 634 28.60 -5.75 -14.50
CA PRO A 634 29.19 -6.21 -15.75
C PRO A 634 28.40 -7.41 -16.32
N SER A 635 28.43 -7.55 -17.65
CA SER A 635 27.84 -8.71 -18.34
C SER A 635 28.59 -10.01 -18.00
N ASP A 636 29.89 -9.87 -17.69
CA ASP A 636 30.76 -10.92 -17.19
C ASP A 636 30.69 -10.99 -15.67
N LEU A 637 30.09 -12.05 -15.14
CA LEU A 637 29.88 -12.26 -13.70
C LEU A 637 31.18 -12.42 -12.91
N ASP A 638 32.30 -12.72 -13.57
CA ASP A 638 33.61 -12.81 -12.93
C ASP A 638 34.24 -11.43 -12.65
N LYS A 639 33.70 -10.37 -13.27
CA LYS A 639 34.13 -9.00 -13.00
C LYS A 639 33.41 -8.43 -11.78
N PRO A 640 34.13 -7.72 -10.89
CA PRO A 640 33.51 -7.14 -9.72
C PRO A 640 32.53 -6.02 -10.10
N ILE A 641 31.42 -5.94 -9.36
CA ILE A 641 30.52 -4.80 -9.41
C ILE A 641 31.28 -3.56 -8.95
N SER A 642 31.17 -2.47 -9.70
CA SER A 642 31.88 -1.22 -9.40
C SER A 642 30.91 -0.07 -9.22
N SER A 643 31.21 0.79 -8.25
CA SER A 643 30.52 2.07 -8.06
C SER A 643 31.04 3.08 -9.08
N ILE A 644 30.14 3.81 -9.73
CA ILE A 644 30.44 4.84 -10.70
C ILE A 644 29.87 6.17 -10.20
N ALA A 645 30.66 7.23 -10.32
CA ALA A 645 30.19 8.58 -10.03
C ALA A 645 29.12 9.01 -11.05
N PRO A 646 28.09 9.77 -10.64
CA PRO A 646 27.11 10.32 -11.57
C PRO A 646 27.80 11.09 -12.72
N PRO A 647 27.43 10.85 -13.99
CA PRO A 647 28.09 11.46 -15.15
C PRO A 647 27.65 12.92 -15.35
N ALA A 648 28.04 13.80 -14.43
CA ALA A 648 27.66 15.20 -14.43
C ALA A 648 28.22 15.95 -15.65
N GLY A 649 27.33 16.60 -16.42
CA GLY A 649 27.70 17.37 -17.61
C GLY A 649 28.02 16.54 -18.86
N TRP A 650 27.92 15.21 -18.79
CA TRP A 650 28.19 14.33 -19.93
C TRP A 650 27.05 14.40 -20.94
N ARG A 651 27.41 14.34 -22.22
CA ARG A 651 26.43 14.15 -23.29
C ARG A 651 25.93 12.71 -23.31
N TYR A 652 24.75 12.49 -23.88
CA TYR A 652 24.14 11.16 -23.93
C TYR A 652 25.02 10.13 -24.67
N ASP A 653 25.68 10.53 -25.75
CA ASP A 653 26.65 9.71 -26.49
C ASP A 653 27.84 9.29 -25.63
N GLN A 654 28.30 10.15 -24.73
CA GLN A 654 29.41 9.86 -23.81
C GLN A 654 28.99 8.88 -22.72
N ILE A 655 27.75 8.98 -22.21
CA ILE A 655 27.23 8.04 -21.21
C ILE A 655 27.06 6.65 -21.84
N ILE A 656 26.47 6.58 -23.04
CA ILE A 656 26.32 5.33 -23.80
C ILE A 656 27.67 4.67 -24.07
N THR A 657 28.64 5.45 -24.51
CA THR A 657 29.97 4.93 -24.89
C THR A 657 30.91 4.74 -23.70
N SER A 658 30.42 4.97 -22.48
CA SER A 658 31.16 4.72 -21.26
C SER A 658 31.29 3.23 -20.99
N SER A 659 32.27 2.87 -20.15
CA SER A 659 32.44 1.49 -19.66
C SER A 659 31.22 0.97 -18.89
N ALA A 660 30.27 1.83 -18.49
CA ALA A 660 29.06 1.45 -17.76
C ALA A 660 27.95 0.86 -18.65
N PHE A 661 27.97 1.14 -19.96
CA PHE A 661 26.97 0.68 -20.93
C PHE A 661 27.56 -0.15 -22.06
N GLY A 662 28.90 -0.15 -22.21
CA GLY A 662 29.62 -1.12 -23.04
C GLY A 662 29.48 -0.90 -24.55
N LEU A 663 28.82 0.17 -25.00
CA LEU A 663 28.71 0.48 -26.42
C LEU A 663 29.99 1.14 -26.93
N THR A 664 30.52 0.61 -28.04
CA THR A 664 31.71 1.13 -28.72
C THR A 664 31.43 2.43 -29.47
N SER A 665 30.18 2.62 -29.90
CA SER A 665 29.69 3.78 -30.64
C SER A 665 28.23 4.08 -30.30
N ALA A 666 27.84 5.34 -30.41
CA ALA A 666 26.44 5.77 -30.34
C ALA A 666 25.75 5.77 -31.73
N ARG A 667 26.45 5.29 -32.77
CA ARG A 667 25.95 5.22 -34.16
C ARG A 667 25.28 3.88 -34.45
N ASP A 668 24.56 3.82 -35.56
CA ASP A 668 23.97 2.58 -36.03
C ASP A 668 25.05 1.57 -36.47
N VAL A 669 24.72 0.28 -36.36
CA VAL A 669 25.64 -0.85 -36.59
C VAL A 669 26.34 -0.75 -37.93
N THR A 670 25.62 -0.44 -39.01
CA THR A 670 26.21 -0.40 -40.35
C THR A 670 27.17 0.79 -40.50
N THR A 671 26.86 1.94 -39.91
CA THR A 671 27.80 3.07 -39.90
C THR A 671 29.05 2.74 -39.10
N GLU A 672 28.93 2.01 -38.00
CA GLU A 672 30.08 1.53 -37.22
C GLU A 672 30.95 0.53 -37.98
N GLU A 673 30.35 -0.40 -38.73
CA GLU A 673 31.07 -1.32 -39.63
C GLU A 673 31.84 -0.55 -40.71
N ILE A 674 31.20 0.44 -41.35
CA ILE A 674 31.84 1.30 -42.36
C ILE A 674 33.02 2.07 -41.75
N GLN A 675 32.86 2.63 -40.54
CA GLN A 675 33.94 3.32 -39.83
C GLN A 675 35.06 2.39 -39.37
N THR A 676 34.74 1.15 -39.01
CA THR A 676 35.74 0.15 -38.63
C THR A 676 36.56 -0.27 -39.84
N ARG A 677 35.91 -0.50 -40.99
CA ARG A 677 36.59 -0.73 -42.27
C ARG A 677 37.44 0.46 -42.70
N LEU A 678 36.97 1.68 -42.46
CA LEU A 678 37.75 2.89 -42.69
C LEU A 678 39.00 2.94 -41.80
N ARG A 679 38.88 2.61 -40.51
CA ARG A 679 40.03 2.50 -39.58
C ARG A 679 41.04 1.46 -40.02
N GLU A 680 40.59 0.26 -40.36
CA GLU A 680 41.46 -0.83 -40.85
C GLU A 680 42.21 -0.43 -42.13
N LEU A 681 41.54 0.29 -43.04
CA LEU A 681 42.18 0.83 -44.25
C LEU A 681 43.28 1.84 -43.92
N TYR A 682 42.99 2.78 -43.01
CA TYR A 682 43.97 3.76 -42.49
C TYR A 682 45.15 3.09 -41.78
N GLU A 683 44.93 2.04 -41.00
CA GLU A 683 46.00 1.27 -40.37
C GLU A 683 46.86 0.54 -41.40
N LYS A 684 46.25 0.04 -42.48
CA LYS A 684 46.95 -0.74 -43.52
C LYS A 684 47.74 0.11 -44.53
N HIS A 685 47.28 1.31 -44.88
CA HIS A 685 47.94 2.13 -45.93
C HIS A 685 48.27 3.59 -45.51
N GLY A 686 48.04 3.97 -44.25
CA GLY A 686 48.37 5.30 -43.73
C GLY A 686 47.69 6.44 -44.50
N ASP A 687 48.40 7.54 -44.74
CA ASP A 687 47.85 8.70 -45.49
C ASP A 687 47.61 8.42 -46.98
N GLN A 688 48.15 7.33 -47.53
CA GLN A 688 47.95 6.97 -48.94
C GLN A 688 46.55 6.39 -49.22
N VAL A 689 45.80 6.05 -48.17
CA VAL A 689 44.40 5.58 -48.26
C VAL A 689 43.51 6.55 -49.04
N ARG A 690 43.75 7.87 -48.96
CA ARG A 690 42.94 8.87 -49.68
C ARG A 690 42.98 8.72 -51.22
N LYS A 691 43.90 7.91 -51.76
CA LYS A 691 44.05 7.66 -53.20
C LYS A 691 43.47 6.31 -53.65
N THR A 692 43.01 5.45 -52.74
CA THR A 692 42.45 4.14 -53.10
C THR A 692 40.98 4.27 -53.49
N GLU A 693 40.53 3.39 -54.39
CA GLU A 693 39.13 3.34 -54.81
C GLU A 693 38.22 2.93 -53.63
N GLU A 694 38.67 1.99 -52.80
CA GLU A 694 37.97 1.58 -51.56
C GLU A 694 37.72 2.75 -50.60
N PHE A 695 38.60 3.76 -50.54
CA PHE A 695 38.36 4.94 -49.71
C PHE A 695 37.24 5.82 -50.28
N ARG A 696 37.19 6.00 -51.61
CA ARG A 696 36.09 6.76 -52.24
C ARG A 696 34.75 6.06 -52.04
N GLU A 697 34.70 4.75 -52.23
CA GLU A 697 33.49 3.96 -52.00
C GLU A 697 33.00 4.08 -50.54
N ILE A 698 33.91 4.01 -49.56
CA ILE A 698 33.56 4.15 -48.14
C ILE A 698 33.11 5.58 -47.81
N MET A 699 33.74 6.60 -48.39
CA MET A 699 33.33 7.99 -48.18
C MET A 699 31.96 8.29 -48.81
N GLU A 700 31.67 7.77 -50.01
CA GLU A 700 30.33 7.85 -50.61
C GLU A 700 29.27 7.17 -49.74
N LEU A 701 29.59 6.01 -49.16
CA LEU A 701 28.71 5.32 -48.22
C LEU A 701 28.45 6.14 -46.94
N LEU A 702 29.46 6.80 -46.38
CA LEU A 702 29.31 7.67 -45.20
C LEU A 702 28.51 8.95 -45.53
N GLU A 703 28.76 9.56 -46.69
CA GLU A 703 28.02 10.74 -47.17
C GLU A 703 26.55 10.42 -47.43
N SER A 704 26.25 9.26 -48.03
CA SER A 704 24.88 8.78 -48.23
C SER A 704 24.10 8.61 -46.92
N ARG A 705 24.83 8.46 -45.80
CA ARG A 705 24.29 8.33 -44.44
C ARG A 705 24.34 9.63 -43.63
N SER A 706 24.61 10.76 -44.29
CA SER A 706 24.71 12.09 -43.66
C SER A 706 25.76 12.18 -42.53
N VAL A 707 26.78 11.33 -42.57
CA VAL A 707 27.87 11.35 -41.60
C VAL A 707 28.94 12.33 -42.09
N THR A 708 29.07 13.48 -41.44
CA THR A 708 30.14 14.43 -41.73
C THR A 708 31.42 14.02 -40.99
N VAL A 709 32.41 13.51 -41.73
CA VAL A 709 33.71 13.05 -41.18
C VAL A 709 34.45 14.14 -40.40
N ALA A 710 34.16 15.42 -40.68
CA ALA A 710 34.75 16.57 -40.00
C ALA A 710 34.42 16.65 -38.49
N GLN A 711 33.24 16.18 -38.05
CA GLN A 711 32.88 16.17 -36.61
C GLN A 711 33.56 15.02 -35.85
N ASP A 712 33.81 13.88 -36.52
CA ASP A 712 34.58 12.77 -35.93
C ASP A 712 36.08 13.07 -35.84
N GLU A 713 36.63 13.90 -36.72
CA GLU A 713 38.04 14.26 -36.67
C GLU A 713 38.34 15.14 -35.43
N GLU A 714 37.41 16.02 -35.07
CA GLU A 714 37.45 16.84 -33.86
C GLU A 714 37.24 16.01 -32.58
N ASP A 715 36.26 15.09 -32.57
CA ASP A 715 36.06 14.14 -31.47
C ASP A 715 37.23 13.13 -31.35
N ARG A 716 37.87 12.74 -32.46
CA ARG A 716 39.08 11.90 -32.49
C ARG A 716 40.29 12.65 -31.94
N LEU A 717 40.49 13.92 -32.32
CA LEU A 717 41.54 14.78 -31.78
C LEU A 717 41.36 15.02 -30.27
N ASN A 718 40.12 15.19 -29.82
CA ASN A 718 39.78 15.32 -28.40
C ASN A 718 40.01 14.01 -27.63
N ARG A 719 39.63 12.84 -28.19
CA ARG A 719 39.91 11.52 -27.56
C ARG A 719 41.41 11.21 -27.51
N LEU A 720 42.18 11.55 -28.55
CA LEU A 720 43.64 11.37 -28.58
C LEU A 720 44.35 12.30 -27.58
N LYS A 721 43.89 13.56 -27.44
CA LYS A 721 44.38 14.47 -26.40
C LYS A 721 44.08 13.93 -24.99
N LEU A 722 42.83 13.54 -24.74
CA LEU A 722 42.40 13.03 -23.44
C LEU A 722 43.14 11.73 -23.05
N ALA A 723 43.36 10.82 -24.01
CA ALA A 723 44.13 9.59 -23.80
C ALA A 723 45.61 9.86 -23.52
N LYS A 724 46.21 10.87 -24.16
CA LYS A 724 47.58 11.32 -23.87
C LYS A 724 47.69 11.95 -22.48
N GLU A 725 46.76 12.83 -22.12
CA GLU A 725 46.71 13.46 -20.80
C GLU A 725 46.50 12.42 -19.69
N LEU A 726 45.61 11.44 -19.88
CA LEU A 726 45.41 10.31 -18.94
C LEU A 726 46.65 9.42 -18.80
N ALA A 727 47.40 9.21 -19.89
CA ALA A 727 48.64 8.44 -19.86
C ALA A 727 49.77 9.20 -19.14
N GLU A 728 49.88 10.51 -19.35
CA GLU A 728 50.84 11.39 -18.67
C GLU A 728 50.52 11.52 -17.17
N VAL A 729 49.24 11.65 -16.81
CA VAL A 729 48.79 11.67 -15.39
C VAL A 729 49.07 10.33 -14.71
N LYS A 730 48.84 9.19 -15.38
CA LYS A 730 49.21 7.87 -14.84
C LYS A 730 50.73 7.71 -14.66
N GLN A 731 51.54 8.23 -15.57
CA GLN A 731 53.00 8.21 -15.42
C GLN A 731 53.49 9.11 -14.28
N LEU A 732 52.87 10.28 -14.09
CA LEU A 732 53.20 11.19 -12.98
C LEU A 732 52.80 10.62 -11.62
N LEU A 733 51.61 10.00 -11.51
CA LEU A 733 51.16 9.32 -10.29
C LEU A 733 52.01 8.09 -9.98
N GLY A 734 52.44 7.33 -11.00
CA GLY A 734 53.35 6.19 -10.82
C GLY A 734 54.77 6.58 -10.36
N ARG A 735 55.22 7.81 -10.64
CA ARG A 735 56.53 8.33 -10.19
C ARG A 735 56.50 8.99 -8.81
N GLN A 736 55.34 9.36 -8.28
CA GLN A 736 55.20 9.84 -6.90
C GLN A 736 54.95 8.71 -5.89
N ALA A 737 54.68 7.49 -6.35
CA ALA A 737 54.49 6.30 -5.53
C ALA A 737 55.75 5.40 -5.41
N GLN A 738 56.87 5.83 -6.01
CA GLN A 738 58.23 5.32 -5.76
C GLN A 738 59.01 6.38 -5.00
#